data_AF-A0A9D5FTY2-F1
#
_entry.id   AF-A0A9D5FTY2-F1
#
_cell.length_a   1.000
_cell.length_b   1.000
_cell.length_c   1.000
_cell.angle_alpha   90.00
_cell.angle_beta   90.00
_cell.angle_gamma   90.00
#
_symmetry.space_group_name_H-M   'P 1'
#
loop_
_entity.id
_entity.type
_entity.pdbx_description
1 polymer ?
#
loop_
_entity_poly.entity_id
_entity_poly.type
_entity_poly.pdbx_seq_one_letter_code
_entity_poly.pdbx_strand_id
1 'polypeptide(L)'
;MKKLLYHICAAVFLLALASCSNELESEDVVKGNTELSVTIGDNTTRVSVNQQGKTTWSKGDEISVYTTLNRFQTFTLEGDGGNKTGKFIGYLDADEQILDYAVYPAGDHQVSSGGLKINMPKRYNYKSGDAFMPLVAQVTQGANAISFSHAGGLLSCTIKNIPSTAKGFMLITDSKQITGNFDLQSQAIHTKNITGKDTIRLALQEEATSEMTFNVPLPEGTYNTISVALTNADGNPISTTLKTSTVPNTVAIGSVLQLPAYKVLGPDFYVKVNGTGEGSSWDDAMSGEKFREMVNSKAFSKGDIIYMAAGTYYTGTTANVNNQNALTDHMKFCTGITIYGGFPANSTGKTHTISYPSAHETILSGDLNQNGTPDEGDCHLIHVEMIGNQTITFNGVTFKNGFIGNTLSDQLRPGIYVSGDGTDVHFNYCKILNNVSKINGSNAAGGSAIGLWRGSATLYRCEVSGNKSHDRGGAIRLISNSPKLLIDQCLFHNNSTEWDWGGCIQGSTTTGSIVINNSTFYENTTGNGGGAINGSSAMYISNSTFVNNSCNSDPQDFRTEGSEKHYSINSIIVGSRNQVTGNKANIYVNNNSFTSQGYTVYGTKGGSGTFKAGNGDIPGRYTEDIFGIPNLTNQGGTTSVLKPLNKINGASLSELNKFKLKFKDIIPETFDLTIDQRGKKRQATTSVGAYEFD
;
A
#
# COMPACT_ATOMS: atom_id res chain seq x y z
N MET A 1 -81.89 39.87 -7.01
CA MET A 1 -82.07 40.71 -5.80
C MET A 1 -80.72 40.79 -5.08
N LYS A 2 -80.07 41.97 -5.00
CA LYS A 2 -78.75 42.25 -4.35
C LYS A 2 -77.53 41.49 -4.94
N LYS A 3 -76.27 41.95 -4.90
CA LYS A 3 -75.54 43.25 -4.77
C LYS A 3 -74.04 42.91 -5.04
N LEU A 4 -73.09 43.76 -5.47
CA LEU A 4 -73.03 45.17 -5.96
C LEU A 4 -71.60 45.39 -6.56
N LEU A 5 -71.35 46.56 -7.16
CA LEU A 5 -70.01 47.17 -7.44
C LEU A 5 -69.19 46.54 -8.60
N TYR A 6 -69.14 47.12 -9.82
CA TYR A 6 -68.50 48.40 -10.26
C TYR A 6 -66.97 48.34 -10.39
N HIS A 7 -66.30 48.94 -11.40
CA HIS A 7 -66.64 49.51 -12.74
C HIS A 7 -65.30 50.08 -13.31
N ILE A 8 -65.21 50.38 -14.64
CA ILE A 8 -64.37 51.48 -15.24
C ILE A 8 -62.82 51.28 -15.19
N CYS A 9 -61.97 51.60 -16.18
CA CYS A 9 -62.01 52.11 -17.58
C CYS A 9 -60.59 51.86 -18.18
N ALA A 10 -60.18 52.11 -19.44
CA ALA A 10 -60.74 52.47 -20.75
C ALA A 10 -59.62 52.08 -21.78
N ALA A 11 -59.88 51.43 -22.92
CA ALA A 11 -60.42 51.98 -24.18
C ALA A 11 -59.59 53.11 -24.83
N VAL A 12 -58.81 52.78 -25.88
CA VAL A 12 -58.44 53.69 -27.00
C VAL A 12 -58.52 52.94 -28.36
N PHE A 13 -59.76 52.74 -28.81
CA PHE A 13 -60.32 53.28 -30.07
C PHE A 13 -59.39 53.54 -31.30
N LEU A 14 -59.82 52.99 -32.46
CA LEU A 14 -60.02 53.63 -33.79
C LEU A 14 -59.36 52.99 -35.04
N LEU A 15 -60.27 52.48 -35.89
CA LEU A 15 -60.39 52.65 -37.35
C LEU A 15 -59.56 51.82 -38.36
N ALA A 16 -60.35 51.08 -39.14
CA ALA A 16 -60.10 50.66 -40.53
C ALA A 16 -59.79 51.87 -41.45
N LEU A 17 -59.16 51.70 -42.62
CA LEU A 17 -59.75 51.13 -43.84
C LEU A 17 -58.69 50.86 -44.93
N ALA A 18 -59.14 50.18 -46.00
CA ALA A 18 -58.59 50.14 -47.36
C ALA A 18 -57.54 49.08 -47.73
N SER A 19 -58.03 48.02 -48.38
CA SER A 19 -57.67 47.64 -49.76
C SER A 19 -56.20 47.72 -50.20
N CYS A 20 -55.59 46.55 -50.43
CA CYS A 20 -55.16 46.20 -51.79
C CYS A 20 -55.04 44.68 -51.99
N SER A 21 -55.03 44.27 -53.26
CA SER A 21 -55.10 42.88 -53.74
C SER A 21 -53.72 42.22 -53.88
N ASN A 22 -53.69 40.90 -53.68
CA ASN A 22 -52.74 39.92 -54.23
C ASN A 22 -51.25 40.34 -54.34
N GLU A 23 -50.43 39.84 -53.41
CA GLU A 23 -49.13 39.28 -53.77
C GLU A 23 -49.10 37.80 -53.39
N LEU A 24 -48.33 36.99 -54.14
CA LEU A 24 -48.15 35.58 -53.84
C LEU A 24 -47.18 35.43 -52.68
N GLU A 25 -47.66 35.02 -51.51
CA GLU A 25 -46.80 34.33 -50.55
C GLU A 25 -46.80 32.84 -50.92
N SER A 26 -45.61 32.32 -51.19
CA SER A 26 -45.38 30.90 -51.36
C SER A 26 -45.78 30.15 -50.09
N GLU A 27 -46.50 29.03 -50.22
CA GLU A 27 -46.59 28.07 -49.13
C GLU A 27 -45.18 27.54 -48.85
N ASP A 28 -44.54 28.06 -47.79
CA ASP A 28 -43.36 27.44 -47.22
C ASP A 28 -43.76 26.03 -46.78
N VAL A 29 -43.28 25.03 -47.51
CA VAL A 29 -43.52 23.61 -47.20
C VAL A 29 -42.68 23.24 -45.98
N VAL A 30 -43.19 23.58 -44.80
CA VAL A 30 -42.57 23.21 -43.52
C VAL A 30 -42.60 21.69 -43.40
N LYS A 31 -41.48 21.07 -43.74
CA LYS A 31 -41.27 19.65 -43.52
C LYS A 31 -41.20 19.42 -42.02
N GLY A 32 -42.19 18.72 -41.49
CA GLY A 32 -42.25 18.39 -40.07
C GLY A 32 -41.23 17.31 -39.69
N ASN A 33 -41.37 16.81 -38.45
CA ASN A 33 -40.66 15.64 -37.94
C ASN A 33 -40.56 14.54 -39.01
N THR A 34 -39.34 14.25 -39.46
CA THR A 34 -39.04 13.22 -40.43
C THR A 34 -38.86 11.89 -39.72
N GLU A 35 -39.56 10.87 -40.20
CA GLU A 35 -39.49 9.50 -39.68
C GLU A 35 -38.48 8.68 -40.47
N LEU A 36 -37.64 7.91 -39.76
CA LEU A 36 -36.54 7.16 -40.33
C LEU A 36 -36.55 5.72 -39.79
N SER A 37 -36.63 4.73 -40.67
CA SER A 37 -36.56 3.32 -40.27
C SER A 37 -35.11 2.87 -40.17
N VAL A 38 -34.60 2.69 -38.95
CA VAL A 38 -33.19 2.45 -38.69
C VAL A 38 -32.97 1.01 -38.22
N THR A 39 -32.27 0.23 -39.03
CA THR A 39 -31.98 -1.18 -38.76
C THR A 39 -30.50 -1.37 -38.47
N ILE A 40 -30.18 -2.09 -37.39
CA ILE A 40 -28.85 -2.62 -37.15
C ILE A 40 -28.67 -3.84 -38.05
N GLY A 41 -27.68 -3.79 -38.95
CA GLY A 41 -27.41 -4.85 -39.93
C GLY A 41 -27.08 -6.21 -39.30
N ASP A 42 -27.27 -7.28 -40.09
CA ASP A 42 -26.97 -8.65 -39.68
C ASP A 42 -25.47 -8.99 -39.75
N ASN A 43 -24.67 -8.25 -38.96
CA ASN A 43 -23.40 -8.77 -38.47
C ASN A 43 -23.68 -9.65 -37.23
N THR A 44 -22.80 -10.62 -36.97
CA THR A 44 -22.98 -11.63 -35.91
C THR A 44 -22.87 -11.08 -34.47
N THR A 45 -22.59 -9.79 -34.29
CA THR A 45 -22.27 -9.19 -32.98
C THR A 45 -22.80 -7.74 -32.83
N ARG A 46 -22.42 -7.03 -31.77
CA ARG A 46 -23.41 -6.42 -30.84
C ARG A 46 -23.42 -4.89 -30.84
N VAL A 47 -24.60 -4.27 -30.70
CA VAL A 47 -24.75 -2.79 -30.68
C VAL A 47 -25.15 -2.29 -29.29
N SER A 48 -26.13 -2.92 -28.67
CA SER A 48 -26.34 -2.83 -27.22
C SER A 48 -26.20 -4.22 -26.58
N VAL A 49 -26.00 -4.24 -25.27
CA VAL A 49 -25.96 -5.46 -24.46
C VAL A 49 -27.10 -5.37 -23.45
N ASN A 50 -28.31 -5.76 -23.88
CA ASN A 50 -29.30 -6.18 -22.88
C ASN A 50 -28.78 -7.40 -22.10
N GLN A 51 -29.41 -7.74 -20.98
CA GLN A 51 -28.93 -8.81 -20.08
C GLN A 51 -28.77 -10.21 -20.74
N GLN A 52 -29.23 -10.40 -21.98
CA GLN A 52 -29.10 -11.62 -22.78
C GLN A 52 -28.04 -11.53 -23.90
N GLY A 53 -27.29 -10.42 -24.00
CA GLY A 53 -26.26 -10.22 -25.04
C GLY A 53 -26.81 -9.93 -26.44
N LYS A 54 -28.08 -9.52 -26.56
CA LYS A 54 -28.73 -9.25 -27.86
C LYS A 54 -28.64 -7.79 -28.26
N THR A 55 -28.43 -7.61 -29.56
CA THR A 55 -28.34 -6.35 -30.31
C THR A 55 -29.70 -5.69 -30.46
N THR A 56 -29.95 -4.57 -29.76
CA THR A 56 -31.22 -3.83 -29.86
C THR A 56 -31.02 -2.31 -29.76
N TRP A 57 -31.93 -1.50 -30.28
CA TRP A 57 -32.06 -0.10 -29.86
C TRP A 57 -32.66 -0.01 -28.45
N SER A 58 -32.38 1.08 -27.74
CA SER A 58 -32.80 1.37 -26.37
C SER A 58 -33.45 2.74 -26.28
N LYS A 59 -34.41 2.91 -25.36
CA LYS A 59 -35.13 4.18 -25.16
C LYS A 59 -34.17 5.39 -25.06
N GLY A 60 -34.35 6.35 -25.96
CA GLY A 60 -33.54 7.57 -25.99
C GLY A 60 -32.16 7.40 -26.66
N ASP A 61 -31.92 6.30 -27.38
CA ASP A 61 -30.81 6.23 -28.34
C ASP A 61 -30.94 7.34 -29.39
N GLU A 62 -29.82 7.95 -29.74
CA GLU A 62 -29.74 9.04 -30.71
C GLU A 62 -28.69 8.72 -31.78
N ILE A 63 -29.00 9.07 -33.03
CA ILE A 63 -28.09 8.98 -34.17
C ILE A 63 -27.86 10.35 -34.79
N SER A 64 -26.63 10.60 -35.26
CA SER A 64 -26.28 11.76 -36.06
C SER A 64 -26.40 11.41 -37.54
N VAL A 65 -27.29 12.08 -38.26
CA VAL A 65 -27.55 11.87 -39.68
C VAL A 65 -27.04 13.07 -40.47
N TYR A 66 -26.20 12.85 -41.48
CA TYR A 66 -25.65 13.93 -42.31
C TYR A 66 -26.67 14.37 -43.36
N THR A 67 -26.65 15.65 -43.74
CA THR A 67 -27.68 16.25 -44.61
C THR A 67 -27.09 17.07 -45.76
N THR A 68 -27.94 17.39 -46.74
CA THR A 68 -27.64 18.30 -47.86
C THR A 68 -27.22 19.71 -47.43
N LEU A 69 -27.45 20.12 -46.17
CA LEU A 69 -26.95 21.37 -45.59
C LEU A 69 -25.54 21.25 -45.00
N ASN A 70 -24.82 20.16 -45.28
CA ASN A 70 -23.45 19.87 -44.83
C ASN A 70 -23.28 19.79 -43.30
N ARG A 71 -24.37 19.45 -42.59
CA ARG A 71 -24.43 19.37 -41.12
C ARG A 71 -24.89 17.98 -40.67
N PHE A 72 -24.61 17.64 -39.41
CA PHE A 72 -25.29 16.53 -38.74
C PHE A 72 -26.56 17.02 -38.06
N GLN A 73 -27.63 16.24 -38.21
CA GLN A 73 -28.89 16.41 -37.51
C GLN A 73 -29.11 15.19 -36.60
N THR A 74 -29.49 15.43 -35.35
CA THR A 74 -29.84 14.36 -34.42
C THR A 74 -31.24 13.84 -34.72
N PHE A 75 -31.37 12.51 -34.75
CA PHE A 75 -32.64 11.79 -34.70
C PHE A 75 -32.65 10.90 -33.45
N THR A 76 -33.76 10.89 -32.72
CA THR A 76 -33.93 10.12 -31.46
C THR A 76 -34.89 8.96 -31.68
N LEU A 77 -34.64 7.81 -31.04
CA LEU A 77 -35.51 6.64 -31.09
C LEU A 77 -36.90 6.95 -30.52
N GLU A 78 -37.96 6.64 -31.28
CA GLU A 78 -39.33 6.65 -30.79
C GLU A 78 -39.66 5.34 -30.06
N GLY A 79 -40.22 5.46 -28.85
CA GLY A 79 -40.62 4.33 -28.00
C GLY A 79 -39.50 3.78 -27.12
N ASP A 80 -39.68 2.56 -26.60
CA ASP A 80 -38.80 1.96 -25.59
C ASP A 80 -37.65 1.12 -26.18
N GLY A 81 -37.65 0.88 -27.50
CA GLY A 81 -36.66 0.05 -28.19
C GLY A 81 -36.90 -1.45 -28.09
N GLY A 82 -35.84 -2.23 -27.83
CA GLY A 82 -35.89 -3.69 -27.67
C GLY A 82 -35.79 -4.50 -28.97
N ASN A 83 -35.63 -3.87 -30.13
CA ASN A 83 -35.54 -4.52 -31.44
C ASN A 83 -34.30 -4.06 -32.24
N LYS A 84 -33.88 -4.85 -33.24
CA LYS A 84 -32.81 -4.45 -34.21
C LYS A 84 -33.22 -3.31 -35.13
N THR A 85 -34.51 -3.20 -35.43
CA THR A 85 -35.10 -2.11 -36.21
C THR A 85 -35.89 -1.20 -35.27
N GLY A 86 -35.60 0.09 -35.34
CA GLY A 86 -36.26 1.14 -34.57
C GLY A 86 -36.72 2.25 -35.49
N LYS A 87 -37.75 2.98 -35.07
CA LYS A 87 -38.20 4.18 -35.75
C LYS A 87 -37.55 5.38 -35.06
N PHE A 88 -36.85 6.21 -35.83
CA PHE A 88 -36.15 7.38 -35.32
C PHE A 88 -36.82 8.64 -35.87
N ILE A 89 -36.93 9.68 -35.03
CA ILE A 89 -37.57 10.94 -35.38
C ILE A 89 -36.56 12.07 -35.21
N GLY A 90 -36.45 12.92 -36.23
CA GLY A 90 -35.61 14.12 -36.24
C GLY A 90 -36.25 15.22 -37.08
N TYR A 91 -35.89 16.46 -36.82
CA TYR A 91 -36.37 17.61 -37.59
C TYR A 91 -35.43 17.90 -38.76
N LEU A 92 -35.97 18.11 -39.95
CA LEU A 92 -35.23 18.55 -41.15
C LEU A 92 -35.95 19.77 -41.71
N ASP A 93 -35.19 20.74 -42.22
CA ASP A 93 -35.76 21.93 -42.84
C ASP A 93 -36.53 21.61 -44.14
N ALA A 94 -37.30 22.58 -44.63
CA ALA A 94 -37.85 22.54 -45.98
C ALA A 94 -36.73 22.26 -46.99
N ASP A 95 -36.97 21.33 -47.91
CA ASP A 95 -36.01 20.80 -48.89
C ASP A 95 -34.72 20.12 -48.35
N GLU A 96 -34.52 20.05 -47.03
CA GLU A 96 -33.39 19.32 -46.46
C GLU A 96 -33.58 17.79 -46.58
N GLN A 97 -32.51 17.12 -47.03
CA GLN A 97 -32.50 15.68 -47.25
C GLN A 97 -31.29 15.04 -46.57
N ILE A 98 -31.50 13.82 -46.07
CA ILE A 98 -30.45 12.95 -45.55
C ILE A 98 -29.50 12.58 -46.69
N LEU A 99 -28.19 12.55 -46.44
CA LEU A 99 -27.14 12.31 -47.42
C LEU A 99 -25.90 11.66 -46.78
N ASP A 100 -25.16 10.86 -47.56
CA ASP A 100 -23.85 10.25 -47.30
C ASP A 100 -23.70 9.32 -46.07
N TYR A 101 -23.92 9.83 -44.85
CA TYR A 101 -23.55 9.14 -43.61
C TYR A 101 -24.62 9.25 -42.52
N ALA A 102 -24.77 8.19 -41.74
CA ALA A 102 -25.36 8.25 -40.39
C ALA A 102 -24.42 7.56 -39.39
N VAL A 103 -24.40 8.03 -38.14
CA VAL A 103 -23.48 7.58 -37.08
C VAL A 103 -24.24 7.35 -35.77
N TYR A 104 -23.88 6.30 -35.03
CA TYR A 104 -24.30 6.07 -33.64
C TYR A 104 -23.05 5.90 -32.74
N PRO A 105 -23.07 6.38 -31.48
CA PRO A 105 -24.06 7.30 -30.92
C PRO A 105 -24.01 8.67 -31.61
N ALA A 106 -25.03 9.50 -31.44
CA ALA A 106 -24.98 10.90 -31.89
C ALA A 106 -23.85 11.69 -31.21
N GLY A 107 -23.27 12.65 -31.94
CA GLY A 107 -22.18 13.49 -31.44
C GLY A 107 -21.53 14.38 -32.50
N ASP A 108 -20.40 14.99 -32.13
CA ASP A 108 -19.65 15.98 -32.93
C ASP A 108 -18.80 15.33 -34.05
N HIS A 109 -19.40 14.45 -34.85
CA HIS A 109 -18.76 13.83 -36.01
C HIS A 109 -18.51 14.86 -37.12
N GLN A 110 -17.57 14.58 -38.03
CA GLN A 110 -17.17 15.52 -39.08
C GLN A 110 -17.14 14.82 -40.44
N VAL A 111 -17.70 15.44 -41.47
CA VAL A 111 -17.48 15.06 -42.87
C VAL A 111 -16.52 16.06 -43.50
N SER A 112 -15.57 15.56 -44.29
CA SER A 112 -14.55 16.37 -44.96
C SER A 112 -14.20 15.76 -46.32
N SER A 113 -13.34 16.41 -47.10
CA SER A 113 -12.84 15.83 -48.38
C SER A 113 -12.13 14.49 -48.23
N GLY A 114 -11.71 14.10 -47.02
CA GLY A 114 -11.17 12.78 -46.68
C GLY A 114 -12.21 11.76 -46.20
N GLY A 115 -13.52 12.05 -46.31
CA GLY A 115 -14.61 11.21 -45.82
C GLY A 115 -15.06 11.54 -44.39
N LEU A 116 -15.82 10.61 -43.80
CA LEU A 116 -16.32 10.69 -42.42
C LEU A 116 -15.20 10.51 -41.39
N LYS A 117 -15.25 11.35 -40.36
CA LYS A 117 -14.47 11.21 -39.12
C LYS A 117 -15.42 11.03 -37.94
N ILE A 118 -15.34 9.88 -37.29
CA ILE A 118 -16.14 9.57 -36.10
C ILE A 118 -15.43 10.16 -34.89
N ASN A 119 -16.08 11.08 -34.18
CA ASN A 119 -15.64 11.52 -32.86
C ASN A 119 -15.90 10.43 -31.81
N MET A 120 -14.88 10.12 -31.01
CA MET A 120 -14.95 9.30 -29.81
C MET A 120 -14.69 10.19 -28.60
N PRO A 121 -15.71 10.62 -27.84
CA PRO A 121 -15.54 11.61 -26.78
C PRO A 121 -14.73 11.05 -25.59
N LYS A 122 -14.10 11.97 -24.83
CA LYS A 122 -13.35 11.64 -23.60
C LYS A 122 -14.23 11.29 -22.40
N ARG A 123 -15.52 11.62 -22.46
CA ARG A 123 -16.52 11.43 -21.41
C ARG A 123 -17.83 10.97 -22.03
N TYR A 124 -18.44 9.94 -21.44
CA TYR A 124 -19.79 9.49 -21.76
C TYR A 124 -20.64 9.54 -20.49
N ASN A 125 -21.91 9.92 -20.61
CA ASN A 125 -22.89 9.77 -19.54
C ASN A 125 -23.39 8.32 -19.56
N TYR A 126 -23.26 7.59 -18.46
CA TYR A 126 -23.40 6.13 -18.42
C TYR A 126 -24.45 5.65 -17.41
N LYS A 127 -25.28 4.69 -17.81
CA LYS A 127 -26.15 3.86 -16.97
C LYS A 127 -25.75 2.39 -17.13
N SER A 128 -26.05 1.57 -16.12
CA SER A 128 -25.69 0.15 -16.09
C SER A 128 -26.29 -0.61 -17.27
N GLY A 129 -25.43 -1.17 -18.11
CA GLY A 129 -25.84 -1.88 -19.34
C GLY A 129 -25.78 -1.04 -20.61
N ASP A 130 -25.57 0.28 -20.52
CA ASP A 130 -25.30 1.11 -21.71
C ASP A 130 -24.09 0.57 -22.47
N ALA A 131 -24.13 0.73 -23.80
CA ALA A 131 -23.05 0.32 -24.69
C ALA A 131 -23.01 1.24 -25.92
N PHE A 132 -22.05 2.16 -25.95
CA PHE A 132 -21.91 3.18 -26.99
C PHE A 132 -21.14 2.67 -28.21
N MET A 133 -21.47 1.46 -28.69
CA MET A 133 -20.77 0.80 -29.80
C MET A 133 -20.79 1.68 -31.05
N PRO A 134 -19.64 2.12 -31.60
CA PRO A 134 -19.64 3.00 -32.76
C PRO A 134 -20.20 2.28 -33.99
N LEU A 135 -21.25 2.84 -34.59
CA LEU A 135 -21.83 2.35 -35.84
C LEU A 135 -21.78 3.43 -36.92
N VAL A 136 -21.71 2.99 -38.17
CA VAL A 136 -21.85 3.84 -39.35
C VAL A 136 -22.81 3.22 -40.35
N ALA A 137 -23.54 4.06 -41.08
CA ALA A 137 -24.24 3.68 -42.29
C ALA A 137 -23.76 4.55 -43.46
N GLN A 138 -23.68 3.96 -44.65
CA GLN A 138 -23.66 4.72 -45.90
C GLN A 138 -25.10 4.99 -46.32
N VAL A 139 -25.40 6.23 -46.72
CA VAL A 139 -26.79 6.68 -46.92
C VAL A 139 -26.92 7.34 -48.28
N THR A 140 -27.87 6.86 -49.09
CA THR A 140 -28.24 7.50 -50.35
C THR A 140 -29.09 8.74 -50.09
N GLN A 141 -28.95 9.76 -50.94
CA GLN A 141 -29.74 10.99 -50.84
C GLN A 141 -31.25 10.71 -50.71
N GLY A 142 -31.88 11.27 -49.68
CA GLY A 142 -33.33 11.14 -49.44
C GLY A 142 -33.79 9.79 -48.89
N ALA A 143 -32.90 8.95 -48.35
CA ALA A 143 -33.27 7.67 -47.76
C ALA A 143 -34.27 7.81 -46.59
N ASN A 144 -35.28 6.94 -46.58
CA ASN A 144 -36.26 6.78 -45.48
C ASN A 144 -36.02 5.53 -44.62
N ALA A 145 -35.05 4.70 -45.01
CA ALA A 145 -34.56 3.56 -44.24
C ALA A 145 -33.03 3.48 -44.30
N ILE A 146 -32.39 3.14 -43.19
CA ILE A 146 -30.94 3.08 -43.04
C ILE A 146 -30.54 1.76 -42.40
N SER A 147 -29.46 1.14 -42.88
CA SER A 147 -28.84 -0.03 -42.25
C SER A 147 -27.44 0.30 -41.72
N PHE A 148 -27.25 0.13 -40.41
CA PHE A 148 -26.00 0.39 -39.70
C PHE A 148 -25.09 -0.83 -39.64
N SER A 149 -23.78 -0.60 -39.82
CA SER A 149 -22.71 -1.56 -39.59
C SER A 149 -21.74 -1.06 -38.51
N HIS A 150 -21.03 -1.98 -37.86
CA HIS A 150 -20.07 -1.66 -36.81
C HIS A 150 -18.84 -0.95 -37.35
N ALA A 151 -18.43 0.14 -36.69
CA ALA A 151 -17.17 0.83 -36.97
C ALA A 151 -16.08 0.54 -35.92
N GLY A 152 -16.45 0.23 -34.68
CA GLY A 152 -15.53 -0.11 -33.60
C GLY A 152 -15.87 -1.45 -32.93
N GLY A 153 -15.26 -1.70 -31.78
CA GLY A 153 -15.61 -2.80 -30.86
C GLY A 153 -15.91 -2.28 -29.45
N LEU A 154 -16.27 -3.20 -28.55
CA LEU A 154 -16.45 -2.92 -27.13
C LEU A 154 -15.42 -3.68 -26.29
N LEU A 155 -15.02 -3.09 -25.18
CA LEU A 155 -14.50 -3.79 -24.02
C LEU A 155 -15.59 -3.87 -22.95
N SER A 156 -15.83 -5.06 -22.39
CA SER A 156 -16.80 -5.26 -21.30
C SER A 156 -16.08 -5.68 -20.01
N CYS A 157 -16.41 -5.03 -18.90
CA CYS A 157 -15.72 -5.18 -17.62
C CYS A 157 -16.74 -5.18 -16.47
N THR A 158 -16.86 -6.30 -15.75
CA THR A 158 -17.71 -6.37 -14.55
C THR A 158 -16.90 -6.04 -13.30
N ILE A 159 -17.40 -5.11 -12.47
CA ILE A 159 -16.81 -4.79 -11.16
C ILE A 159 -17.82 -5.11 -10.07
N LYS A 160 -17.37 -5.85 -9.05
CA LYS A 160 -18.11 -6.24 -7.85
C LYS A 160 -17.62 -5.45 -6.63
N ASN A 161 -18.42 -5.39 -5.58
CA ASN A 161 -18.19 -4.61 -4.35
C ASN A 161 -17.98 -3.10 -4.58
N ILE A 162 -18.57 -2.52 -5.63
CA ILE A 162 -18.38 -1.08 -5.93
C ILE A 162 -18.85 -0.23 -4.73
N PRO A 163 -18.01 0.67 -4.19
CA PRO A 163 -18.42 1.55 -3.10
C PRO A 163 -19.42 2.60 -3.61
N SER A 164 -20.40 2.98 -2.80
CA SER A 164 -21.40 4.01 -3.13
C SER A 164 -20.81 5.42 -3.36
N THR A 165 -19.54 5.62 -3.02
CA THR A 165 -18.76 6.83 -3.35
C THR A 165 -18.26 6.86 -4.80
N ALA A 166 -18.32 5.74 -5.53
CA ALA A 166 -18.03 5.70 -6.95
C ALA A 166 -19.14 6.41 -7.74
N LYS A 167 -18.75 7.37 -8.58
CA LYS A 167 -19.64 8.13 -9.49
C LYS A 167 -19.21 8.00 -10.95
N GLY A 168 -18.28 7.10 -11.25
CA GLY A 168 -17.82 6.83 -12.59
C GLY A 168 -16.84 5.67 -12.70
N PHE A 169 -16.48 5.39 -13.93
CA PHE A 169 -15.47 4.41 -14.32
C PHE A 169 -14.54 5.05 -15.35
N MET A 170 -13.29 4.61 -15.39
CA MET A 170 -12.26 5.13 -16.27
C MET A 170 -11.43 4.00 -16.86
N LEU A 171 -11.25 4.04 -18.17
CA LEU A 171 -10.35 3.15 -18.92
C LEU A 171 -9.17 3.95 -19.45
N ILE A 172 -7.96 3.44 -19.20
CA ILE A 172 -6.69 4.02 -19.61
C ILE A 172 -5.97 3.06 -20.56
N THR A 173 -5.43 3.61 -21.65
CA THR A 173 -4.50 2.88 -22.54
C THR A 173 -3.17 3.63 -22.61
N ASP A 174 -2.07 2.89 -22.66
CA ASP A 174 -0.75 3.46 -22.92
C ASP A 174 -0.43 3.36 -24.42
N SER A 175 0.14 4.43 -24.98
CA SER A 175 0.63 4.53 -26.36
C SER A 175 -0.41 4.28 -27.47
N LYS A 176 -1.71 4.24 -27.16
CA LYS A 176 -2.80 4.04 -28.12
C LYS A 176 -3.86 5.12 -27.99
N GLN A 177 -4.29 5.67 -29.12
CA GLN A 177 -5.39 6.63 -29.19
C GLN A 177 -6.73 5.90 -29.09
N ILE A 178 -7.59 6.35 -28.18
CA ILE A 178 -8.97 5.84 -28.00
C ILE A 178 -10.02 6.97 -27.99
N THR A 179 -9.60 8.24 -27.97
CA THR A 179 -10.47 9.43 -28.01
C THR A 179 -10.10 10.41 -29.12
N GLY A 180 -11.03 11.30 -29.47
CA GLY A 180 -10.91 12.27 -30.56
C GLY A 180 -11.48 11.76 -31.89
N ASN A 181 -11.10 12.40 -32.99
CA ASN A 181 -11.63 12.09 -34.32
C ASN A 181 -10.83 10.97 -35.00
N PHE A 182 -11.53 9.91 -35.42
CA PHE A 182 -10.98 8.78 -36.17
C PHE A 182 -11.51 8.78 -37.59
N ASP A 183 -10.62 8.73 -38.58
CA ASP A 183 -10.99 8.62 -39.99
C ASP A 183 -11.60 7.24 -40.28
N LEU A 184 -12.77 7.18 -40.92
CA LEU A 184 -13.41 5.93 -41.30
C LEU A 184 -12.70 5.30 -42.51
N GLN A 185 -12.27 4.04 -42.40
CA GLN A 185 -11.61 3.30 -43.46
C GLN A 185 -12.27 1.92 -43.59
N SER A 186 -12.79 1.57 -44.77
CA SER A 186 -13.45 0.28 -45.02
C SER A 186 -14.55 -0.07 -44.00
N GLN A 187 -15.36 0.91 -43.63
CA GLN A 187 -16.38 0.88 -42.55
C GLN A 187 -15.85 0.76 -41.11
N ALA A 188 -14.54 0.82 -40.87
CA ALA A 188 -13.93 0.71 -39.55
C ALA A 188 -13.23 1.99 -39.07
N ILE A 189 -13.04 2.13 -37.76
CA ILE A 189 -12.11 3.07 -37.13
C ILE A 189 -10.98 2.32 -36.44
N HIS A 190 -9.73 2.68 -36.72
CA HIS A 190 -8.54 1.99 -36.20
C HIS A 190 -7.77 2.85 -35.19
N THR A 191 -7.28 2.24 -34.11
CA THR A 191 -6.43 2.94 -33.13
C THR A 191 -5.07 3.31 -33.71
N LYS A 192 -4.58 4.52 -33.39
CA LYS A 192 -3.27 5.03 -33.82
C LYS A 192 -2.30 5.00 -32.64
N ASN A 193 -0.99 4.82 -32.92
CA ASN A 193 0.04 4.92 -31.90
C ASN A 193 0.24 6.38 -31.48
N ILE A 194 0.41 6.63 -30.18
CA ILE A 194 0.65 7.96 -29.60
C ILE A 194 1.76 7.92 -28.54
N THR A 195 2.25 9.09 -28.15
CA THR A 195 3.12 9.25 -26.97
C THR A 195 2.27 9.51 -25.73
N GLY A 196 2.50 8.77 -24.65
CA GLY A 196 1.78 8.96 -23.38
C GLY A 196 0.52 8.10 -23.26
N LYS A 197 -0.47 8.59 -22.50
CA LYS A 197 -1.71 7.87 -22.18
C LYS A 197 -2.93 8.56 -22.79
N ASP A 198 -3.93 7.78 -23.19
CA ASP A 198 -5.26 8.28 -23.52
C ASP A 198 -6.32 7.60 -22.63
N THR A 199 -7.49 8.22 -22.47
CA THR A 199 -8.42 7.88 -21.39
C THR A 199 -9.88 8.20 -21.71
N ILE A 200 -10.73 7.18 -21.65
CA ILE A 200 -12.20 7.30 -21.66
C ILE A 200 -12.71 7.31 -20.21
N ARG A 201 -13.68 8.18 -19.92
CA ARG A 201 -14.43 8.19 -18.66
C ARG A 201 -15.92 7.94 -18.91
N LEU A 202 -16.52 7.12 -18.07
CA LEU A 202 -17.95 6.86 -17.99
C LEU A 202 -18.46 7.52 -16.70
N ALA A 203 -19.29 8.55 -16.79
CA ALA A 203 -19.85 9.25 -15.63
C ALA A 203 -21.23 8.66 -15.30
N LEU A 204 -21.37 8.05 -14.12
CA LEU A 204 -22.61 7.37 -13.72
C LEU A 204 -23.76 8.39 -13.60
N GLN A 205 -24.89 8.08 -14.24
CA GLN A 205 -26.14 8.85 -14.15
C GLN A 205 -27.12 8.26 -13.11
N GLU A 206 -26.68 7.24 -12.37
CA GLU A 206 -27.41 6.55 -11.32
C GLU A 206 -26.46 6.17 -10.18
N GLU A 207 -27.00 5.84 -9.01
CA GLU A 207 -26.18 5.40 -7.88
C GLU A 207 -25.53 4.03 -8.15
N ALA A 208 -24.27 3.90 -7.77
CA ALA A 208 -23.51 2.68 -8.02
C ALA A 208 -24.11 1.48 -7.24
N THR A 209 -24.43 0.41 -7.95
CA THR A 209 -24.84 -0.88 -7.36
C THR A 209 -23.61 -1.67 -6.92
N SER A 210 -23.80 -2.65 -6.03
CA SER A 210 -22.70 -3.52 -5.56
C SER A 210 -22.02 -4.33 -6.66
N GLU A 211 -22.67 -4.51 -7.82
CA GLU A 211 -22.10 -5.09 -9.02
C GLU A 211 -22.61 -4.34 -10.26
N MET A 212 -21.71 -3.89 -11.11
CA MET A 212 -22.00 -3.23 -12.39
C MET A 212 -21.11 -3.79 -13.49
N THR A 213 -21.61 -3.80 -14.73
CA THR A 213 -20.81 -4.07 -15.92
C THR A 213 -20.67 -2.79 -16.73
N PHE A 214 -19.44 -2.47 -17.13
CA PHE A 214 -19.06 -1.30 -17.90
C PHE A 214 -18.69 -1.72 -19.32
N ASN A 215 -19.43 -1.22 -20.32
CA ASN A 215 -19.10 -1.42 -21.73
C ASN A 215 -18.45 -0.13 -22.28
N VAL A 216 -17.21 -0.23 -22.73
CA VAL A 216 -16.41 0.90 -23.22
C VAL A 216 -16.19 0.75 -24.72
N PRO A 217 -16.56 1.75 -25.55
CA PRO A 217 -16.29 1.70 -26.98
C PRO A 217 -14.80 1.94 -27.27
N LEU A 218 -14.24 1.15 -28.17
CA LEU A 218 -12.85 1.22 -28.59
C LEU A 218 -12.74 1.13 -30.13
N PRO A 219 -11.83 1.88 -30.75
CA PRO A 219 -11.41 1.59 -32.13
C PRO A 219 -10.89 0.15 -32.28
N GLU A 220 -10.86 -0.35 -33.50
CA GLU A 220 -10.18 -1.62 -33.79
C GLU A 220 -8.68 -1.52 -33.52
N GLY A 221 -8.11 -2.56 -32.91
CA GLY A 221 -6.68 -2.76 -32.82
C GLY A 221 -6.23 -3.58 -31.61
N THR A 222 -4.92 -3.61 -31.40
CA THR A 222 -4.29 -4.36 -30.31
C THR A 222 -3.73 -3.41 -29.26
N TYR A 223 -4.12 -3.63 -28.01
CA TYR A 223 -3.79 -2.82 -26.83
C TYR A 223 -2.88 -3.61 -25.89
N ASN A 224 -1.60 -3.21 -25.83
CA ASN A 224 -0.58 -3.90 -25.02
C ASN A 224 -0.85 -3.78 -23.52
N THR A 225 -1.36 -2.63 -23.08
CA THR A 225 -1.85 -2.39 -21.71
C THR A 225 -3.23 -1.74 -21.75
N ILE A 226 -4.13 -2.28 -20.93
CA ILE A 226 -5.41 -1.65 -20.56
C ILE A 226 -5.46 -1.65 -19.04
N SER A 227 -5.77 -0.50 -18.44
CA SER A 227 -5.99 -0.36 -16.99
C SER A 227 -7.35 0.27 -16.73
N VAL A 228 -8.03 -0.18 -15.67
CA VAL A 228 -9.38 0.29 -15.30
C VAL A 228 -9.44 0.76 -13.84
N ALA A 229 -10.24 1.79 -13.58
CA ALA A 229 -10.43 2.35 -12.24
C ALA A 229 -11.86 2.89 -12.06
N LEU A 230 -12.35 2.85 -10.82
CA LEU A 230 -13.55 3.60 -10.41
C LEU A 230 -13.17 5.05 -10.11
N THR A 231 -14.08 5.99 -10.36
CA THR A 231 -13.84 7.42 -10.13
C THR A 231 -14.84 8.06 -9.18
N ASN A 232 -14.42 9.12 -8.50
CA ASN A 232 -15.31 10.02 -7.76
C ASN A 232 -16.08 10.97 -8.72
N ALA A 233 -16.86 11.90 -8.17
CA ALA A 233 -17.66 12.87 -8.93
C ALA A 233 -16.82 13.79 -9.85
N ASP A 234 -15.56 14.07 -9.49
CA ASP A 234 -14.65 14.91 -10.29
C ASP A 234 -14.08 14.15 -11.51
N GLY A 235 -14.28 12.83 -11.58
CA GLY A 235 -13.65 11.95 -12.56
C GLY A 235 -12.20 11.58 -12.21
N ASN A 236 -11.81 11.70 -10.94
CA ASN A 236 -10.53 11.27 -10.39
C ASN A 236 -10.61 9.83 -9.87
N PRO A 237 -9.55 9.01 -10.00
CA PRO A 237 -9.54 7.64 -9.49
C PRO A 237 -9.76 7.58 -7.98
N ILE A 238 -10.59 6.65 -7.53
CA ILE A 238 -10.58 6.15 -6.15
C ILE A 238 -9.38 5.18 -6.06
N SER A 239 -8.58 5.22 -4.99
CA SER A 239 -7.18 4.74 -5.01
C SER A 239 -6.96 3.24 -5.26
N THR A 240 -8.02 2.44 -5.32
CA THR A 240 -7.99 1.02 -5.70
C THR A 240 -7.96 0.86 -7.22
N THR A 241 -6.75 0.79 -7.81
CA THR A 241 -6.59 0.50 -9.25
C THR A 241 -6.85 -0.99 -9.54
N LEU A 242 -7.85 -1.30 -10.36
CA LEU A 242 -8.34 -2.67 -10.59
C LEU A 242 -7.59 -3.35 -11.75
N LYS A 243 -6.30 -3.66 -11.51
CA LYS A 243 -5.39 -4.46 -12.38
C LYS A 243 -5.09 -3.82 -13.76
N THR A 244 -3.98 -4.28 -14.35
CA THR A 244 -3.55 -3.97 -15.72
C THR A 244 -3.42 -5.29 -16.48
N SER A 245 -3.97 -5.39 -17.68
CA SER A 245 -3.73 -6.56 -18.54
C SER A 245 -2.30 -6.50 -19.11
N THR A 246 -1.53 -7.58 -18.93
CA THR A 246 -0.14 -7.72 -19.41
C THR A 246 -0.01 -8.54 -20.70
N VAL A 247 -1.12 -9.06 -21.22
CA VAL A 247 -1.21 -9.76 -22.51
C VAL A 247 -1.82 -8.79 -23.53
N PRO A 248 -1.34 -8.74 -24.79
CA PRO A 248 -1.93 -7.89 -25.82
C PRO A 248 -3.42 -8.21 -26.04
N ASN A 249 -4.27 -7.19 -25.86
CA ASN A 249 -5.72 -7.32 -25.95
C ASN A 249 -6.17 -6.83 -27.33
N THR A 250 -6.67 -7.73 -28.19
CA THR A 250 -7.13 -7.34 -29.53
C THR A 250 -8.65 -7.12 -29.52
N VAL A 251 -9.07 -5.94 -29.94
CA VAL A 251 -10.47 -5.56 -30.18
C VAL A 251 -10.68 -5.55 -31.68
N ALA A 252 -11.55 -6.43 -32.18
CA ALA A 252 -11.96 -6.49 -33.58
C ALA A 252 -13.26 -5.71 -33.81
N ILE A 253 -13.53 -5.29 -35.05
CA ILE A 253 -14.78 -4.62 -35.43
C ILE A 253 -15.99 -5.47 -35.02
N GLY A 254 -16.98 -4.83 -34.39
CA GLY A 254 -18.21 -5.44 -33.88
C GLY A 254 -18.02 -6.41 -32.72
N SER A 255 -16.80 -6.72 -32.30
CA SER A 255 -16.54 -7.70 -31.23
C SER A 255 -16.74 -7.10 -29.82
N VAL A 256 -16.88 -7.99 -28.83
CA VAL A 256 -16.81 -7.63 -27.41
C VAL A 256 -15.63 -8.36 -26.78
N LEU A 257 -14.61 -7.61 -26.39
CA LEU A 257 -13.51 -8.08 -25.56
C LEU A 257 -13.98 -8.16 -24.10
N GLN A 258 -14.21 -9.37 -23.61
CA GLN A 258 -14.62 -9.61 -22.23
C GLN A 258 -13.40 -9.62 -21.31
N LEU A 259 -13.28 -8.65 -20.40
CA LEU A 259 -12.35 -8.73 -19.27
C LEU A 259 -12.92 -9.66 -18.17
N PRO A 260 -12.05 -10.27 -17.35
CA PRO A 260 -12.49 -10.97 -16.14
C PRO A 260 -13.23 -10.02 -15.20
N ALA A 261 -14.12 -10.57 -14.37
CA ALA A 261 -14.77 -9.78 -13.32
C ALA A 261 -13.75 -9.38 -12.25
N TYR A 262 -13.74 -8.11 -11.88
CA TYR A 262 -12.93 -7.57 -10.79
C TYR A 262 -13.77 -7.36 -9.54
N LYS A 263 -13.13 -7.35 -8.37
CA LYS A 263 -13.77 -7.12 -7.08
C LYS A 263 -13.03 -6.00 -6.38
N VAL A 264 -13.73 -4.94 -5.98
CA VAL A 264 -13.18 -3.94 -5.08
C VAL A 264 -13.02 -4.61 -3.72
N LEU A 265 -11.80 -4.59 -3.21
CA LEU A 265 -11.49 -5.03 -1.87
C LEU A 265 -11.62 -3.82 -0.94
N GLY A 266 -12.14 -4.05 0.26
CA GLY A 266 -12.23 -3.00 1.27
C GLY A 266 -10.84 -2.64 1.82
N PRO A 267 -10.75 -1.68 2.75
CA PRO A 267 -9.50 -1.44 3.47
C PRO A 267 -9.07 -2.66 4.29
N ASP A 268 -10.02 -3.54 4.66
CA ASP A 268 -9.74 -4.82 5.34
C ASP A 268 -9.48 -5.95 4.34
N PHE A 269 -8.30 -6.55 4.42
CA PHE A 269 -7.89 -7.73 3.66
C PHE A 269 -7.63 -8.92 4.60
N TYR A 270 -7.98 -10.13 4.19
CA TYR A 270 -7.87 -11.34 5.01
C TYR A 270 -7.00 -12.38 4.31
N VAL A 271 -5.99 -12.91 5.01
CA VAL A 271 -4.99 -13.82 4.46
C VAL A 271 -4.95 -15.12 5.26
N LYS A 272 -5.01 -16.26 4.56
CA LYS A 272 -4.79 -17.61 5.11
C LYS A 272 -3.69 -18.27 4.28
N VAL A 273 -2.88 -19.16 4.88
CA VAL A 273 -1.82 -19.89 4.16
C VAL A 273 -2.38 -20.53 2.87
N ASN A 274 -3.47 -21.29 3.02
CA ASN A 274 -4.18 -21.98 1.95
C ASN A 274 -5.48 -21.25 1.53
N GLY A 275 -5.52 -19.91 1.61
CA GLY A 275 -6.66 -19.13 1.12
C GLY A 275 -6.83 -19.27 -0.40
N THR A 276 -8.06 -19.16 -0.92
CA THR A 276 -8.37 -19.27 -2.35
C THR A 276 -9.23 -18.12 -2.89
N GLY A 277 -9.57 -17.14 -2.05
CA GLY A 277 -10.39 -15.98 -2.40
C GLY A 277 -9.57 -14.74 -2.74
N GLU A 278 -10.24 -13.62 -2.96
CA GLU A 278 -9.59 -12.32 -3.23
C GLU A 278 -9.30 -11.52 -1.95
N GLY A 279 -9.64 -12.05 -0.77
CA GLY A 279 -9.30 -11.48 0.54
C GLY A 279 -10.33 -10.56 1.16
N SER A 280 -11.63 -10.64 0.84
CA SER A 280 -12.65 -9.70 1.38
C SER A 280 -13.32 -10.11 2.71
N SER A 281 -13.06 -11.33 3.17
CA SER A 281 -13.45 -11.88 4.48
C SER A 281 -12.54 -13.09 4.80
N TRP A 282 -12.59 -13.64 6.01
CA TRP A 282 -11.90 -14.88 6.33
C TRP A 282 -12.37 -16.09 5.49
N ASP A 283 -13.63 -16.08 5.03
CA ASP A 283 -14.21 -17.14 4.20
C ASP A 283 -13.83 -16.97 2.72
N ASP A 284 -13.47 -15.76 2.32
CA ASP A 284 -12.92 -15.37 1.01
C ASP A 284 -11.44 -14.99 1.15
N ALA A 285 -10.70 -15.58 2.10
CA ALA A 285 -9.31 -15.17 2.38
C ALA A 285 -8.38 -15.49 1.20
N MET A 286 -7.44 -14.59 0.91
CA MET A 286 -6.41 -14.81 -0.11
C MET A 286 -5.29 -15.72 0.41
N SER A 287 -4.57 -16.38 -0.50
CA SER A 287 -3.39 -17.19 -0.16
C SER A 287 -2.21 -16.32 0.30
N GLY A 288 -1.24 -16.94 0.97
CA GLY A 288 0.05 -16.28 1.27
C GLY A 288 0.82 -15.82 0.04
N GLU A 289 0.77 -16.61 -1.03
CA GLU A 289 1.31 -16.25 -2.34
C GLU A 289 0.60 -15.04 -2.93
N LYS A 290 -0.73 -14.99 -2.87
CA LYS A 290 -1.51 -13.87 -3.39
C LYS A 290 -1.24 -12.57 -2.63
N PHE A 291 -1.03 -12.67 -1.31
CA PHE A 291 -0.57 -11.55 -0.50
C PHE A 291 0.80 -11.04 -0.95
N ARG A 292 1.79 -11.93 -1.16
CA ARG A 292 3.12 -11.58 -1.69
C ARG A 292 3.03 -10.90 -3.07
N GLU A 293 2.21 -11.43 -3.98
CA GLU A 293 1.93 -10.78 -5.27
C GLU A 293 1.42 -9.35 -5.10
N MET A 294 0.42 -9.14 -4.23
CA MET A 294 -0.21 -7.83 -4.02
C MET A 294 0.73 -6.81 -3.37
N VAL A 295 1.62 -7.25 -2.47
CA VAL A 295 2.70 -6.40 -1.93
C VAL A 295 3.60 -5.95 -3.09
N ASN A 296 4.11 -6.89 -3.88
CA ASN A 296 5.11 -6.61 -4.92
C ASN A 296 4.54 -5.87 -6.13
N SER A 297 3.26 -6.09 -6.47
CA SER A 297 2.55 -5.34 -7.49
C SER A 297 2.03 -3.98 -7.01
N LYS A 298 2.31 -3.60 -5.75
CA LYS A 298 1.85 -2.35 -5.11
C LYS A 298 0.33 -2.17 -5.17
N ALA A 299 -0.43 -3.25 -4.97
CA ALA A 299 -1.89 -3.23 -5.04
C ALA A 299 -2.57 -2.55 -3.83
N PHE A 300 -1.87 -2.48 -2.68
CA PHE A 300 -2.38 -1.86 -1.46
C PHE A 300 -2.26 -0.33 -1.46
N SER A 301 -3.29 0.31 -0.92
CA SER A 301 -3.37 1.76 -0.62
C SER A 301 -2.81 2.09 0.76
N LYS A 302 -2.44 3.36 0.97
CA LYS A 302 -1.98 3.86 2.28
C LYS A 302 -3.13 3.78 3.29
N GLY A 303 -2.92 3.08 4.39
CA GLY A 303 -3.91 2.87 5.45
C GLY A 303 -4.69 1.55 5.35
N ASP A 304 -4.45 0.72 4.34
CA ASP A 304 -5.03 -0.63 4.26
C ASP A 304 -4.61 -1.48 5.46
N ILE A 305 -5.51 -2.39 5.87
CA ILE A 305 -5.37 -3.26 7.03
C ILE A 305 -5.44 -4.72 6.59
N ILE A 306 -4.41 -5.49 6.94
CA ILE A 306 -4.28 -6.90 6.61
C ILE A 306 -4.43 -7.73 7.88
N TYR A 307 -5.40 -8.64 7.91
CA TYR A 307 -5.58 -9.62 8.98
C TYR A 307 -5.03 -10.96 8.50
N MET A 308 -4.04 -11.49 9.20
CA MET A 308 -3.36 -12.74 8.83
C MET A 308 -3.67 -13.85 9.83
N ALA A 309 -4.15 -14.97 9.32
CA ALA A 309 -4.36 -16.17 10.11
C ALA A 309 -3.02 -16.84 10.48
N ALA A 310 -3.06 -17.72 11.46
CA ALA A 310 -1.91 -18.48 11.91
C ALA A 310 -1.37 -19.42 10.82
N GLY A 311 -0.06 -19.66 10.87
CA GLY A 311 0.68 -20.49 9.92
C GLY A 311 1.87 -19.76 9.29
N THR A 312 2.56 -20.48 8.39
CA THR A 312 3.79 -20.02 7.73
C THR A 312 3.51 -19.46 6.35
N TYR A 313 4.06 -18.28 6.09
CA TYR A 313 3.94 -17.53 4.84
C TYR A 313 5.34 -17.25 4.29
N TYR A 314 5.66 -17.84 3.14
CA TYR A 314 6.98 -17.71 2.53
C TYR A 314 7.14 -16.39 1.79
N THR A 315 8.20 -15.67 2.14
CA THR A 315 8.41 -14.27 1.73
C THR A 315 8.91 -14.12 0.30
N GLY A 316 9.59 -15.14 -0.23
CA GLY A 316 9.98 -15.29 -1.64
C GLY A 316 9.69 -16.70 -2.16
N THR A 317 10.22 -17.04 -3.33
CA THR A 317 10.21 -18.40 -3.91
C THR A 317 11.59 -18.91 -4.34
N THR A 318 12.62 -18.07 -4.24
CA THR A 318 13.99 -18.31 -4.70
C THR A 318 14.98 -18.23 -3.54
N ALA A 319 15.76 -19.29 -3.35
CA ALA A 319 16.83 -19.33 -2.38
C ALA A 319 17.98 -18.33 -2.70
N ASN A 320 18.63 -17.77 -1.68
CA ASN A 320 19.68 -16.76 -1.81
C ASN A 320 21.07 -17.36 -2.17
N VAL A 321 21.13 -18.30 -3.12
CA VAL A 321 22.36 -18.95 -3.60
C VAL A 321 22.85 -18.37 -4.92
N ASN A 322 23.62 -17.28 -4.85
CA ASN A 322 24.21 -16.60 -6.02
C ASN A 322 23.22 -16.17 -7.14
N ASN A 323 21.91 -16.27 -6.90
CA ASN A 323 20.87 -16.05 -7.89
C ASN A 323 20.38 -14.60 -7.86
N GLN A 324 20.64 -13.85 -8.94
CA GLN A 324 20.21 -12.47 -9.08
C GLN A 324 18.68 -12.30 -9.01
N ASN A 325 17.89 -13.33 -9.34
CA ASN A 325 16.43 -13.30 -9.23
C ASN A 325 15.94 -13.08 -7.78
N ALA A 326 16.72 -13.51 -6.78
CA ALA A 326 16.38 -13.31 -5.38
C ALA A 326 16.34 -11.82 -5.00
N LEU A 327 17.06 -10.93 -5.69
CA LEU A 327 16.95 -9.47 -5.53
C LEU A 327 15.54 -8.92 -5.81
N THR A 328 14.71 -9.67 -6.51
CA THR A 328 13.32 -9.30 -6.87
C THR A 328 12.26 -10.22 -6.30
N ASP A 329 12.66 -11.35 -5.71
CA ASP A 329 11.76 -12.39 -5.21
C ASP A 329 11.74 -12.42 -3.66
N HIS A 330 11.20 -11.34 -3.11
CA HIS A 330 10.91 -11.15 -1.69
C HIS A 330 9.72 -10.18 -1.55
N MET A 331 9.13 -10.05 -0.35
CA MET A 331 8.07 -9.06 -0.13
C MET A 331 8.65 -7.65 0.04
N LYS A 332 8.38 -6.77 -0.92
CA LYS A 332 8.82 -5.36 -0.91
C LYS A 332 7.68 -4.39 -0.65
N PHE A 333 7.63 -3.84 0.57
CA PHE A 333 6.63 -2.87 1.01
C PHE A 333 7.02 -1.45 0.61
N CYS A 334 6.25 -0.85 -0.30
CA CYS A 334 6.37 0.56 -0.71
C CYS A 334 5.23 1.48 -0.21
N THR A 335 4.27 0.92 0.52
CA THR A 335 3.06 1.62 1.01
C THR A 335 2.87 1.37 2.51
N GLY A 336 2.46 2.41 3.25
CA GLY A 336 2.18 2.31 4.67
C GLY A 336 0.84 1.62 4.94
N ILE A 337 0.90 0.38 5.42
CA ILE A 337 -0.25 -0.47 5.77
C ILE A 337 -0.15 -0.97 7.21
N THR A 338 -1.24 -1.52 7.76
CA THR A 338 -1.23 -2.17 9.07
C THR A 338 -1.47 -3.67 8.91
N ILE A 339 -0.65 -4.51 9.53
CA ILE A 339 -0.76 -5.96 9.53
C ILE A 339 -1.04 -6.43 10.97
N TYR A 340 -2.07 -7.24 11.14
CA TYR A 340 -2.42 -7.92 12.39
C TYR A 340 -2.29 -9.43 12.18
N GLY A 341 -1.27 -10.04 12.76
CA GLY A 341 -1.01 -11.47 12.77
C GLY A 341 -1.53 -12.16 14.03
N GLY A 342 -1.62 -13.49 13.97
CA GLY A 342 -1.98 -14.33 15.11
C GLY A 342 -3.47 -14.63 15.26
N PHE A 343 -4.28 -14.47 14.21
CA PHE A 343 -5.66 -14.96 14.20
C PHE A 343 -5.69 -16.50 14.10
N PRO A 344 -6.72 -17.19 14.62
CA PRO A 344 -6.87 -18.64 14.42
C PRO A 344 -6.85 -19.03 12.94
N ALA A 345 -6.18 -20.14 12.59
CA ALA A 345 -6.12 -20.67 11.21
C ALA A 345 -7.52 -20.93 10.61
N ASN A 346 -8.48 -21.30 11.45
CA ASN A 346 -9.87 -21.58 11.12
C ASN A 346 -10.82 -20.37 11.33
N SER A 347 -10.32 -19.13 11.35
CA SER A 347 -11.16 -17.93 11.44
C SER A 347 -12.20 -17.87 10.31
N THR A 348 -13.36 -17.28 10.58
CA THR A 348 -14.51 -17.15 9.64
C THR A 348 -15.12 -15.75 9.69
N GLY A 349 -15.90 -15.36 8.68
CA GLY A 349 -16.56 -14.05 8.62
C GLY A 349 -15.58 -12.88 8.57
N LYS A 350 -15.83 -11.84 9.38
CA LYS A 350 -15.04 -10.59 9.43
C LYS A 350 -14.55 -10.24 10.85
N THR A 351 -14.21 -11.26 11.64
CA THR A 351 -13.76 -11.04 13.03
C THR A 351 -12.39 -10.38 13.07
N HIS A 352 -12.28 -9.22 13.73
CA HIS A 352 -11.04 -8.48 13.97
C HIS A 352 -10.53 -8.55 15.41
N THR A 353 -11.32 -9.11 16.34
CA THR A 353 -10.97 -9.14 17.76
C THR A 353 -9.80 -10.08 18.02
N ILE A 354 -8.68 -9.50 18.44
CA ILE A 354 -7.45 -10.19 18.84
C ILE A 354 -6.87 -9.50 20.08
N SER A 355 -6.09 -10.23 20.86
CA SER A 355 -5.33 -9.70 22.01
C SER A 355 -3.88 -10.14 21.89
N TYR A 356 -2.96 -9.31 22.36
CA TYR A 356 -1.52 -9.58 22.27
C TYR A 356 -0.89 -9.78 23.66
N PRO A 357 0.05 -10.72 23.83
CA PRO A 357 0.50 -11.70 22.83
C PRO A 357 -0.62 -12.68 22.44
N SER A 358 -0.68 -13.05 21.15
CA SER A 358 -1.69 -14.01 20.68
C SER A 358 -1.31 -15.44 21.04
N ALA A 359 -2.32 -16.28 21.23
CA ALA A 359 -2.17 -17.73 21.38
C ALA A 359 -1.86 -18.45 20.05
N HIS A 360 -1.96 -17.76 18.91
CA HIS A 360 -1.63 -18.30 17.60
C HIS A 360 -0.54 -17.47 16.92
N GLU A 361 0.29 -18.10 16.09
CA GLU A 361 1.45 -17.47 15.47
C GLU A 361 1.28 -17.33 13.96
N THR A 362 1.38 -16.11 13.45
CA THR A 362 1.55 -15.81 12.02
C THR A 362 3.03 -15.62 11.76
N ILE A 363 3.59 -16.43 10.86
CA ILE A 363 5.02 -16.50 10.61
C ILE A 363 5.31 -16.02 9.17
N LEU A 364 6.09 -14.95 9.01
CA LEU A 364 6.76 -14.63 7.75
C LEU A 364 8.14 -15.30 7.77
N SER A 365 8.39 -16.23 6.85
CA SER A 365 9.59 -17.07 6.90
C SER A 365 10.35 -17.20 5.58
N GLY A 366 11.67 -17.36 5.71
CA GLY A 366 12.58 -17.64 4.60
C GLY A 366 12.88 -19.12 4.37
N ASP A 367 12.40 -19.99 5.27
CA ASP A 367 12.60 -21.45 5.38
C ASP A 367 11.98 -22.24 4.20
N LEU A 368 12.42 -21.95 2.98
CA LEU A 368 11.84 -22.47 1.73
C LEU A 368 12.03 -23.99 1.62
N ASN A 369 13.15 -24.51 2.14
CA ASN A 369 13.44 -25.93 2.15
C ASN A 369 12.69 -26.71 3.27
N GLN A 370 12.07 -25.99 4.20
CA GLN A 370 11.27 -26.50 5.33
C GLN A 370 12.05 -27.36 6.34
N ASN A 371 13.37 -27.19 6.44
CA ASN A 371 14.22 -27.95 7.34
C ASN A 371 14.34 -27.31 8.75
N GLY A 372 13.79 -26.11 8.96
CA GLY A 372 13.80 -25.41 10.25
C GLY A 372 15.06 -24.60 10.55
N THR A 373 16.09 -24.67 9.69
CA THR A 373 17.44 -24.16 9.89
C THR A 373 17.81 -23.17 8.76
N PRO A 374 18.17 -21.91 9.08
CA PRO A 374 18.44 -20.91 8.05
C PRO A 374 19.72 -21.26 7.28
N ASP A 375 19.59 -21.67 6.01
CA ASP A 375 20.72 -22.11 5.18
C ASP A 375 20.59 -21.76 3.68
N GLU A 376 21.48 -22.30 2.84
CA GLU A 376 21.55 -22.05 1.41
C GLU A 376 20.28 -22.43 0.62
N GLY A 377 19.38 -23.23 1.19
CA GLY A 377 18.06 -23.50 0.61
C GLY A 377 17.03 -22.38 0.78
N ASP A 378 17.36 -21.32 1.54
CA ASP A 378 16.38 -20.35 2.05
C ASP A 378 16.48 -18.96 1.40
N CYS A 379 15.37 -18.22 1.48
CA CYS A 379 15.29 -16.82 1.05
C CYS A 379 15.45 -15.84 2.22
N HIS A 380 15.32 -14.56 1.92
CA HIS A 380 15.30 -13.49 2.91
C HIS A 380 13.87 -12.96 3.09
N LEU A 381 13.61 -12.20 4.15
CA LEU A 381 12.24 -11.85 4.53
C LEU A 381 11.71 -10.65 3.74
N ILE A 382 11.95 -9.42 4.19
CA ILE A 382 11.23 -8.25 3.66
C ILE A 382 12.12 -7.02 3.43
N HIS A 383 11.76 -6.26 2.40
CA HIS A 383 12.32 -4.92 2.15
C HIS A 383 11.23 -3.88 2.37
N VAL A 384 11.50 -2.85 3.18
CA VAL A 384 10.63 -1.69 3.36
C VAL A 384 11.29 -0.45 2.76
N GLU A 385 10.68 0.06 1.70
CA GLU A 385 11.13 1.24 0.96
C GLU A 385 9.93 2.09 0.53
N MET A 386 9.42 2.87 1.48
CA MET A 386 8.33 3.82 1.26
C MET A 386 8.90 5.21 0.92
N ILE A 387 8.06 6.05 0.32
CA ILE A 387 8.35 7.44 -0.02
C ILE A 387 7.32 8.34 0.66
N GLY A 388 7.74 9.48 1.21
CA GLY A 388 6.84 10.57 1.59
C GLY A 388 6.12 10.37 2.92
N ASN A 389 6.88 10.17 4.00
CA ASN A 389 6.40 10.10 5.40
C ASN A 389 5.22 9.12 5.57
N GLN A 390 5.56 7.83 5.64
CA GLN A 390 4.63 6.72 5.78
C GLN A 390 5.08 5.77 6.90
N THR A 391 4.10 5.24 7.62
CA THR A 391 4.30 4.21 8.65
C THR A 391 3.71 2.89 8.15
N ILE A 392 4.47 1.80 8.31
CA ILE A 392 3.97 0.43 8.19
C ILE A 392 4.02 -0.21 9.58
N THR A 393 2.94 -0.88 9.97
CA THR A 393 2.80 -1.43 11.33
C THR A 393 2.56 -2.93 11.28
N PHE A 394 3.36 -3.70 12.01
CA PHE A 394 3.18 -5.13 12.21
C PHE A 394 2.79 -5.39 13.67
N ASN A 395 1.71 -6.14 13.88
CA ASN A 395 1.24 -6.53 15.21
C ASN A 395 1.21 -8.06 15.31
N GLY A 396 1.92 -8.64 16.27
CA GLY A 396 1.90 -10.09 16.53
C GLY A 396 2.42 -10.98 15.38
N VAL A 397 3.37 -10.48 14.60
CA VAL A 397 4.00 -11.24 13.50
C VAL A 397 5.35 -11.78 13.94
N THR A 398 5.64 -13.04 13.62
CA THR A 398 6.95 -13.67 13.78
C THR A 398 7.71 -13.64 12.45
N PHE A 399 8.92 -13.08 12.45
CA PHE A 399 9.83 -12.98 11.31
C PHE A 399 11.01 -13.94 11.56
N LYS A 400 11.11 -15.05 10.83
CA LYS A 400 12.15 -16.05 11.15
C LYS A 400 12.74 -16.82 9.97
N ASN A 401 13.93 -17.35 10.21
CA ASN A 401 14.65 -18.23 9.30
C ASN A 401 14.91 -17.58 7.92
N GLY A 402 15.17 -16.28 7.89
CA GLY A 402 15.78 -15.64 6.73
C GLY A 402 17.28 -15.93 6.67
N PHE A 403 17.82 -16.22 5.49
CA PHE A 403 19.24 -16.51 5.28
C PHE A 403 19.84 -15.66 4.15
N ILE A 404 21.09 -15.21 4.29
CA ILE A 404 21.91 -14.71 3.17
C ILE A 404 23.34 -15.27 3.30
N GLY A 405 23.74 -16.08 2.33
CA GLY A 405 25.07 -16.71 2.26
C GLY A 405 26.14 -15.85 1.58
N ASN A 406 25.78 -15.16 0.50
CA ASN A 406 26.70 -14.39 -0.35
C ASN A 406 26.17 -12.97 -0.66
N THR A 407 27.08 -12.03 -0.96
CA THR A 407 26.70 -10.64 -1.26
C THR A 407 26.02 -10.58 -2.63
N LEU A 408 24.69 -10.52 -2.65
CA LEU A 408 23.90 -10.26 -3.87
C LEU A 408 23.72 -8.75 -4.12
N SER A 409 23.54 -7.97 -3.04
CA SER A 409 23.41 -6.51 -3.05
C SER A 409 23.65 -5.94 -1.65
N ASP A 410 24.12 -4.70 -1.55
CA ASP A 410 24.16 -3.93 -0.28
C ASP A 410 22.77 -3.65 0.30
N GLN A 411 21.73 -3.76 -0.53
CA GLN A 411 20.33 -3.47 -0.21
C GLN A 411 19.51 -4.69 0.27
N LEU A 412 20.15 -5.79 0.67
CA LEU A 412 19.46 -6.95 1.24
C LEU A 412 19.85 -7.19 2.70
N ARG A 413 18.94 -7.79 3.47
CA ARG A 413 19.16 -8.40 4.79
C ARG A 413 18.34 -9.67 4.92
N PRO A 414 18.81 -10.69 5.66
CA PRO A 414 18.08 -11.95 5.79
C PRO A 414 16.72 -11.75 6.44
N GLY A 415 16.61 -10.95 7.51
CA GLY A 415 15.37 -10.50 8.10
C GLY A 415 14.78 -9.27 7.38
N ILE A 416 14.70 -8.15 8.08
CA ILE A 416 14.08 -6.91 7.60
C ILE A 416 15.16 -5.93 7.12
N TYR A 417 15.01 -5.37 5.92
CA TYR A 417 15.79 -4.21 5.48
C TYR A 417 14.91 -2.96 5.33
N VAL A 418 15.36 -1.82 5.84
CA VAL A 418 14.64 -0.53 5.79
C VAL A 418 15.51 0.52 5.10
N SER A 419 15.05 1.06 3.96
CA SER A 419 15.83 2.02 3.15
C SER A 419 15.05 3.20 2.56
N GLY A 420 13.74 3.31 2.77
CA GLY A 420 12.94 4.39 2.20
C GLY A 420 13.05 5.72 2.96
N ASP A 421 12.97 6.84 2.25
CA ASP A 421 12.99 8.16 2.88
C ASP A 421 11.61 8.51 3.46
N GLY A 422 11.59 8.98 4.71
CA GLY A 422 10.36 9.09 5.50
C GLY A 422 9.68 7.74 5.78
N THR A 423 10.42 6.63 5.77
CA THR A 423 9.90 5.30 6.17
C THR A 423 9.97 5.14 7.69
N ASP A 424 8.85 4.80 8.31
CA ASP A 424 8.75 4.40 9.71
C ASP A 424 8.15 2.99 9.82
N VAL A 425 8.77 2.11 10.59
CA VAL A 425 8.37 0.70 10.74
C VAL A 425 8.06 0.41 12.19
N HIS A 426 6.81 0.10 12.52
CA HIS A 426 6.37 -0.20 13.88
C HIS A 426 6.18 -1.71 14.04
N PHE A 427 6.88 -2.30 15.00
CA PHE A 427 6.74 -3.68 15.41
C PHE A 427 6.13 -3.71 16.81
N ASN A 428 4.91 -4.22 16.93
CA ASN A 428 4.19 -4.38 18.19
C ASN A 428 4.03 -5.87 18.48
N TYR A 429 4.48 -6.35 19.64
CA TYR A 429 4.36 -7.77 20.04
C TYR A 429 4.91 -8.77 19.00
N CYS A 430 5.85 -8.32 18.16
CA CYS A 430 6.44 -9.14 17.11
C CYS A 430 7.62 -9.94 17.65
N LYS A 431 7.97 -11.01 16.94
CA LYS A 431 9.19 -11.78 17.20
C LYS A 431 10.09 -11.73 15.97
N ILE A 432 11.40 -11.55 16.14
CA ILE A 432 12.36 -11.62 15.03
C ILE A 432 13.45 -12.63 15.42
N LEU A 433 13.39 -13.82 14.83
CA LEU A 433 14.04 -15.02 15.35
C LEU A 433 14.95 -15.67 14.33
N ASN A 434 16.15 -16.10 14.75
CA ASN A 434 17.01 -17.02 13.97
C ASN A 434 17.28 -16.57 12.52
N ASN A 435 17.42 -15.29 12.24
CA ASN A 435 17.85 -14.83 10.91
C ASN A 435 19.38 -14.89 10.82
N VAL A 436 19.94 -15.24 9.66
CA VAL A 436 21.39 -15.52 9.50
C VAL A 436 21.99 -14.77 8.31
N SER A 437 23.01 -13.97 8.57
CA SER A 437 23.86 -13.32 7.54
C SER A 437 25.28 -13.87 7.61
N LYS A 438 25.77 -14.49 6.54
CA LYS A 438 27.18 -14.94 6.43
C LYS A 438 28.10 -13.89 5.80
N ILE A 439 27.61 -12.67 5.63
CA ILE A 439 28.30 -11.62 4.89
C ILE A 439 29.37 -10.93 5.75
N ASN A 440 30.62 -11.08 5.31
CA ASN A 440 31.81 -10.45 5.88
C ASN A 440 32.06 -9.05 5.28
N GLY A 441 32.50 -8.10 6.11
CA GLY A 441 33.32 -6.96 5.71
C GLY A 441 32.63 -5.80 4.98
N SER A 442 31.51 -6.02 4.30
CA SER A 442 30.87 -5.08 3.38
C SER A 442 29.77 -4.18 4.00
N ASN A 443 29.13 -3.36 3.16
CA ASN A 443 27.91 -2.63 3.52
C ASN A 443 26.70 -3.57 3.65
N ALA A 444 26.63 -4.66 2.88
CA ALA A 444 25.65 -5.75 3.05
C ALA A 444 25.79 -6.51 4.39
N ALA A 445 26.95 -6.47 5.04
CA ALA A 445 27.19 -7.21 6.29
C ALA A 445 26.22 -6.83 7.43
N GLY A 446 25.94 -7.80 8.30
CA GLY A 446 25.31 -7.58 9.59
C GLY A 446 23.85 -7.13 9.58
N GLY A 447 23.28 -6.95 10.77
CA GLY A 447 21.86 -6.58 10.93
C GLY A 447 20.93 -7.69 10.45
N SER A 448 21.19 -8.94 10.84
CA SER A 448 20.44 -10.10 10.32
C SER A 448 18.95 -10.08 10.66
N ALA A 449 18.57 -9.54 11.83
CA ALA A 449 17.18 -9.26 12.19
C ALA A 449 16.68 -7.99 11.48
N ILE A 450 17.39 -6.86 11.63
CA ILE A 450 17.02 -5.56 11.03
C ILE A 450 18.27 -4.80 10.55
N GLY A 451 18.29 -4.41 9.28
CA GLY A 451 19.23 -3.40 8.75
C GLY A 451 18.52 -2.08 8.45
N LEU A 452 19.00 -0.98 9.07
CA LEU A 452 18.45 0.37 8.89
C LEU A 452 19.42 1.25 8.08
N TRP A 453 19.13 1.45 6.79
CA TRP A 453 19.90 2.34 5.90
C TRP A 453 19.43 3.81 5.92
N ARG A 454 18.18 4.02 6.36
CA ARG A 454 17.55 5.30 6.75
C ARG A 454 16.18 5.01 7.36
N GLY A 455 15.46 6.06 7.75
CA GLY A 455 14.13 5.93 8.35
C GLY A 455 14.20 5.46 9.80
N SER A 456 13.09 4.94 10.31
CA SER A 456 12.97 4.47 11.69
C SER A 456 12.42 3.06 11.81
N ALA A 457 12.88 2.35 12.84
CA ALA A 457 12.21 1.17 13.36
C ALA A 457 11.88 1.36 14.84
N THR A 458 10.61 1.16 15.18
CA THR A 458 10.09 1.20 16.55
C THR A 458 9.69 -0.20 16.95
N LEU A 459 10.32 -0.75 17.98
CA LEU A 459 10.01 -2.06 18.55
C LEU A 459 9.35 -1.85 19.92
N TYR A 460 8.14 -2.35 20.05
CA TYR A 460 7.33 -2.29 21.26
C TYR A 460 6.93 -3.71 21.69
N ARG A 461 7.31 -4.11 22.91
CA ARG A 461 7.01 -5.44 23.48
C ARG A 461 7.43 -6.61 22.58
N CYS A 462 8.51 -6.44 21.82
CA CYS A 462 9.02 -7.44 20.87
C CYS A 462 10.07 -8.36 21.51
N GLU A 463 10.26 -9.52 20.88
CA GLU A 463 11.35 -10.45 21.16
C GLU A 463 12.28 -10.51 19.93
N VAL A 464 13.59 -10.35 20.13
CA VAL A 464 14.59 -10.46 19.06
C VAL A 464 15.66 -11.42 19.53
N SER A 465 15.68 -12.64 18.99
CA SER A 465 16.53 -13.70 19.53
C SER A 465 17.11 -14.69 18.52
N GLY A 466 18.27 -15.26 18.86
CA GLY A 466 18.96 -16.26 18.03
C GLY A 466 19.49 -15.76 16.68
N ASN A 467 19.41 -14.46 16.40
CA ASN A 467 19.83 -13.87 15.12
C ASN A 467 21.35 -13.79 15.04
N LYS A 468 21.93 -14.18 13.89
CA LYS A 468 23.38 -14.34 13.71
C LYS A 468 23.89 -13.58 12.50
N SER A 469 25.00 -12.89 12.67
CA SER A 469 25.74 -12.29 11.56
C SER A 469 27.19 -12.74 11.57
N HIS A 470 27.88 -12.72 10.43
CA HIS A 470 29.34 -12.83 10.42
C HIS A 470 29.94 -11.63 11.18
N ASP A 471 29.60 -10.40 10.74
CA ASP A 471 30.01 -9.14 11.36
C ASP A 471 28.83 -8.18 11.59
N ARG A 472 29.06 -7.14 12.41
CA ARG A 472 28.32 -5.86 12.49
C ARG A 472 26.85 -5.95 12.88
N GLY A 473 26.59 -6.24 14.15
CA GLY A 473 25.25 -6.22 14.72
C GLY A 473 24.57 -7.55 14.47
N GLY A 474 24.74 -8.51 15.38
CA GLY A 474 24.24 -9.87 15.23
C GLY A 474 22.75 -9.89 14.87
N ALA A 475 21.96 -9.06 15.54
CA ALA A 475 20.57 -8.77 15.20
C ALA A 475 20.38 -7.48 14.39
N ILE A 476 20.80 -6.30 14.90
CA ILE A 476 20.43 -5.00 14.31
C ILE A 476 21.65 -4.18 13.90
N ARG A 477 21.61 -3.60 12.69
CA ARG A 477 22.64 -2.66 12.20
C ARG A 477 22.01 -1.34 11.75
N LEU A 478 22.39 -0.23 12.36
CA LEU A 478 22.16 1.13 11.85
C LEU A 478 23.31 1.46 10.90
N ILE A 479 23.03 1.72 9.62
CA ILE A 479 24.05 1.71 8.57
C ILE A 479 24.46 3.14 8.17
N SER A 480 23.52 3.99 7.74
CA SER A 480 23.80 5.33 7.19
C SER A 480 22.55 6.22 7.21
N ASN A 481 22.68 7.48 6.76
CA ASN A 481 21.60 8.45 6.52
C ASN A 481 20.62 8.67 7.70
N SER A 482 21.15 8.96 8.88
CA SER A 482 20.37 9.35 10.07
C SER A 482 19.26 8.37 10.49
N PRO A 483 19.55 7.05 10.62
CA PRO A 483 18.55 6.05 10.96
C PRO A 483 18.21 6.13 12.46
N LYS A 484 16.96 5.84 12.82
CA LYS A 484 16.50 5.86 14.22
C LYS A 484 16.02 4.48 14.65
N LEU A 485 16.55 3.99 15.76
CA LEU A 485 16.09 2.76 16.41
C LEU A 485 15.45 3.12 17.76
N LEU A 486 14.17 2.79 17.91
CA LEU A 486 13.38 3.05 19.11
C LEU A 486 12.96 1.70 19.70
N ILE A 487 13.35 1.42 20.94
CA ILE A 487 13.11 0.15 21.61
C ILE A 487 12.43 0.41 22.95
N ASP A 488 11.23 -0.15 23.16
CA ASP A 488 10.50 -0.07 24.43
C ASP A 488 9.91 -1.43 24.84
N GLN A 489 10.06 -1.80 26.12
CA GLN A 489 9.49 -3.01 26.72
C GLN A 489 9.89 -4.33 26.03
N CYS A 490 11.04 -4.35 25.35
CA CYS A 490 11.50 -5.45 24.50
C CYS A 490 12.51 -6.38 25.20
N LEU A 491 12.69 -7.56 24.61
CA LEU A 491 13.68 -8.56 24.99
C LEU A 491 14.60 -8.89 23.81
N PHE A 492 15.92 -8.79 24.03
CA PHE A 492 16.96 -9.14 23.07
C PHE A 492 17.89 -10.20 23.67
N HIS A 493 17.92 -11.41 23.13
CA HIS A 493 18.81 -12.44 23.68
C HIS A 493 19.36 -13.44 22.68
N ASN A 494 20.53 -14.02 23.00
CA ASN A 494 21.19 -15.03 22.17
C ASN A 494 21.46 -14.58 20.72
N ASN A 495 21.53 -13.27 20.48
CA ASN A 495 21.96 -12.73 19.19
C ASN A 495 23.49 -12.67 19.15
N SER A 496 24.09 -12.94 17.99
CA SER A 496 25.54 -13.09 17.91
C SER A 496 26.18 -12.60 16.61
N THR A 497 27.42 -12.14 16.73
CA THR A 497 28.37 -12.02 15.62
C THR A 497 29.45 -13.10 15.72
N GLU A 498 29.81 -13.72 14.61
CA GLU A 498 30.89 -14.71 14.55
C GLU A 498 32.26 -14.05 14.77
N TRP A 499 32.45 -12.85 14.23
CA TRP A 499 33.68 -12.08 14.30
C TRP A 499 33.43 -10.69 14.90
N ASP A 500 33.37 -9.64 14.08
CA ASP A 500 33.56 -8.28 14.60
C ASP A 500 32.27 -7.47 14.76
N TRP A 501 32.28 -6.64 15.81
CA TRP A 501 31.44 -5.46 16.03
C TRP A 501 29.95 -5.72 16.35
N GLY A 502 29.61 -5.67 17.65
CA GLY A 502 28.20 -5.57 18.09
C GLY A 502 27.46 -6.91 18.09
N GLY A 503 27.46 -7.62 19.22
CA GLY A 503 26.82 -8.95 19.29
C GLY A 503 25.30 -8.91 19.10
N CYS A 504 24.62 -7.87 19.59
CA CYS A 504 23.21 -7.61 19.25
C CYS A 504 23.03 -6.41 18.30
N ILE A 505 23.50 -5.21 18.68
CA ILE A 505 23.28 -3.97 17.92
C ILE A 505 24.61 -3.33 17.49
N GLN A 506 24.69 -2.92 16.22
CA GLN A 506 25.76 -2.10 15.68
C GLN A 506 25.26 -0.73 15.21
N GLY A 507 25.82 0.36 15.74
CA GLY A 507 25.75 1.70 15.16
C GLY A 507 26.91 1.96 14.20
N SER A 508 26.73 1.82 12.89
CA SER A 508 27.79 2.12 11.89
C SER A 508 27.88 3.59 11.47
N THR A 509 27.02 4.48 11.98
CA THR A 509 27.00 5.90 11.63
C THR A 509 26.88 6.81 12.86
N THR A 510 27.53 7.97 12.83
CA THR A 510 27.39 9.04 13.83
C THR A 510 26.08 9.82 13.72
N THR A 511 25.39 9.77 12.57
CA THR A 511 24.13 10.51 12.37
C THR A 511 22.89 9.78 12.90
N GLY A 512 23.03 8.52 13.33
CA GLY A 512 21.93 7.70 13.83
C GLY A 512 21.70 7.82 15.33
N SER A 513 20.51 7.44 15.78
CA SER A 513 20.14 7.37 17.20
C SER A 513 19.57 6.01 17.59
N ILE A 514 19.91 5.58 18.81
CA ILE A 514 19.39 4.37 19.45
C ILE A 514 18.78 4.80 20.79
N VAL A 515 17.47 4.63 20.94
CA VAL A 515 16.72 4.93 22.17
C VAL A 515 16.19 3.62 22.75
N ILE A 516 16.50 3.35 24.01
CA ILE A 516 16.15 2.09 24.68
C ILE A 516 15.50 2.41 26.02
N ASN A 517 14.26 1.97 26.21
CA ASN A 517 13.53 2.08 27.46
C ASN A 517 13.01 0.71 27.91
N ASN A 518 12.98 0.48 29.23
CA ASN A 518 12.31 -0.67 29.85
C ASN A 518 12.65 -2.03 29.20
N SER A 519 13.88 -2.24 28.71
CA SER A 519 14.20 -3.42 27.88
C SER A 519 15.36 -4.24 28.43
N THR A 520 15.32 -5.54 28.17
CA THR A 520 16.33 -6.52 28.62
C THR A 520 17.19 -7.02 27.46
N PHE A 521 18.51 -6.99 27.64
CA PHE A 521 19.52 -7.52 26.72
C PHE A 521 20.35 -8.58 27.45
N TYR A 522 20.21 -9.84 27.04
CA TYR A 522 20.73 -11.00 27.76
C TYR A 522 21.51 -11.95 26.84
N GLU A 523 22.70 -12.40 27.25
CA GLU A 523 23.47 -13.43 26.51
C GLU A 523 23.70 -13.13 25.01
N ASN A 524 23.88 -11.85 24.64
CA ASN A 524 24.29 -11.48 23.28
C ASN A 524 25.83 -11.48 23.16
N THR A 525 26.38 -12.03 22.09
CA THR A 525 27.82 -12.38 22.01
C THR A 525 28.50 -11.87 20.75
N THR A 526 29.76 -11.44 20.84
CA THR A 526 30.59 -11.09 19.67
C THR A 526 32.00 -11.67 19.79
N GLY A 527 32.70 -11.84 18.67
CA GLY A 527 34.15 -12.04 18.69
C GLY A 527 34.87 -10.77 19.20
N ASN A 528 34.46 -9.60 18.72
CA ASN A 528 35.12 -8.31 18.97
C ASN A 528 34.11 -7.14 19.10
N GLY A 529 34.46 -6.08 19.84
CA GLY A 529 33.56 -4.96 20.15
C GLY A 529 32.55 -5.30 21.25
N GLY A 530 31.54 -4.45 21.49
CA GLY A 530 30.55 -4.69 22.57
C GLY A 530 29.57 -5.83 22.26
N GLY A 531 29.38 -6.76 23.20
CA GLY A 531 28.48 -7.91 23.07
C GLY A 531 27.00 -7.55 22.99
N ALA A 532 26.54 -6.56 23.76
CA ALA A 532 25.20 -6.01 23.57
C ALA A 532 25.20 -5.00 22.43
N ILE A 533 25.96 -3.91 22.57
CA ILE A 533 25.93 -2.78 21.65
C ILE A 533 27.35 -2.29 21.37
N ASN A 534 27.66 -2.11 20.07
CA ASN A 534 28.85 -1.43 19.60
C ASN A 534 28.49 -0.24 18.70
N GLY A 535 29.31 0.82 18.73
CA GLY A 535 29.47 1.73 17.60
C GLY A 535 29.18 3.21 17.88
N SER A 536 28.92 3.92 16.78
CA SER A 536 29.03 5.38 16.69
C SER A 536 27.73 6.16 16.82
N SER A 537 26.57 5.49 16.84
CA SER A 537 25.27 6.15 16.91
C SER A 537 24.96 6.64 18.33
N ALA A 538 24.37 7.83 18.46
CA ALA A 538 24.04 8.41 19.77
C ALA A 538 23.05 7.50 20.54
N MET A 539 23.31 7.26 21.82
CA MET A 539 22.51 6.33 22.63
C MET A 539 21.81 7.02 23.79
N TYR A 540 20.54 6.67 24.01
CA TYR A 540 19.69 7.20 25.07
C TYR A 540 19.01 6.03 25.78
N ILE A 541 19.50 5.67 26.96
CA ILE A 541 19.11 4.45 27.67
C ILE A 541 18.41 4.84 28.98
N SER A 542 17.17 4.39 29.18
CA SER A 542 16.46 4.53 30.45
C SER A 542 15.93 3.18 30.93
N ASN A 543 15.90 2.96 32.23
CA ASN A 543 15.16 1.85 32.84
C ASN A 543 15.49 0.46 32.26
N SER A 544 16.71 0.21 31.77
CA SER A 544 17.02 -0.97 30.95
C SER A 544 18.07 -1.86 31.60
N THR A 545 18.18 -3.10 31.15
CA THR A 545 18.96 -4.15 31.83
C THR A 545 19.77 -4.95 30.82
N PHE A 546 21.10 -4.87 30.94
CA PHE A 546 22.07 -5.54 30.10
C PHE A 546 22.87 -6.49 30.99
N VAL A 547 22.78 -7.79 30.72
CA VAL A 547 23.29 -8.86 31.58
C VAL A 547 23.94 -9.96 30.74
N ASN A 548 25.15 -10.40 31.13
CA ASN A 548 25.86 -11.50 30.47
C ASN A 548 26.06 -11.34 28.94
N ASN A 549 26.08 -10.11 28.44
CA ASN A 549 26.50 -9.89 27.06
C ASN A 549 28.04 -9.93 27.05
N SER A 550 28.61 -10.57 26.03
CA SER A 550 30.04 -10.91 26.07
C SER A 550 30.77 -10.73 24.74
N CYS A 551 32.08 -10.57 24.86
CA CYS A 551 33.02 -10.39 23.80
C CYS A 551 34.31 -11.18 24.07
N ASN A 552 34.81 -11.89 23.06
CA ASN A 552 36.04 -12.66 23.20
C ASN A 552 37.26 -11.73 23.38
N SER A 553 37.39 -10.68 22.56
CA SER A 553 38.56 -9.80 22.49
C SER A 553 38.45 -8.43 23.18
N ASP A 554 37.33 -8.15 23.86
CA ASP A 554 36.94 -6.89 24.55
C ASP A 554 36.23 -5.82 23.71
N PRO A 555 35.32 -5.04 24.33
CA PRO A 555 34.78 -5.11 25.72
C PRO A 555 33.50 -5.94 25.85
N GLN A 556 33.09 -6.29 27.07
CA GLN A 556 32.01 -7.28 27.30
C GLN A 556 30.62 -6.83 26.83
N ASP A 557 30.00 -5.83 27.47
CA ASP A 557 28.62 -5.42 27.14
C ASP A 557 28.56 -4.28 26.11
N PHE A 558 29.24 -3.18 26.38
CA PHE A 558 29.12 -1.91 25.65
C PHE A 558 30.45 -1.40 25.13
N ARG A 559 30.43 -0.97 23.88
CA ARG A 559 31.50 -0.20 23.26
C ARG A 559 30.93 1.02 22.53
N THR A 560 31.37 2.21 22.91
CA THR A 560 30.98 3.45 22.23
C THR A 560 32.10 3.95 21.35
N GLU A 561 31.79 4.41 20.14
CA GLU A 561 32.75 4.86 19.12
C GLU A 561 32.30 6.17 18.45
N GLY A 562 33.07 6.69 17.48
CA GLY A 562 32.74 7.93 16.77
C GLY A 562 32.79 9.18 17.66
N SER A 563 32.09 10.25 17.26
CA SER A 563 32.05 11.54 17.95
C SER A 563 30.91 11.69 18.96
N GLU A 564 29.97 10.75 18.98
CA GLU A 564 28.67 10.97 19.61
C GLU A 564 28.68 10.87 21.13
N LYS A 565 27.58 11.37 21.72
CA LYS A 565 27.37 11.39 23.16
C LYS A 565 26.31 10.36 23.53
N HIS A 566 26.63 9.58 24.55
CA HIS A 566 25.77 8.49 25.03
C HIS A 566 25.30 8.82 26.43
N TYR A 567 24.04 8.47 26.73
CA TYR A 567 23.37 8.82 27.97
C TYR A 567 22.64 7.62 28.55
N SER A 568 22.80 7.39 29.85
CA SER A 568 22.00 6.41 30.60
C SER A 568 21.30 7.06 31.80
N ILE A 569 20.20 6.48 32.24
CA ILE A 569 19.60 6.73 33.56
C ILE A 569 18.95 5.44 34.06
N ASN A 570 19.00 5.21 35.38
CA ASN A 570 18.22 4.17 36.06
C ASN A 570 18.35 2.76 35.42
N SER A 571 19.55 2.38 34.99
CA SER A 571 19.80 1.19 34.17
C SER A 571 20.87 0.28 34.77
N ILE A 572 20.81 -1.01 34.47
CA ILE A 572 21.78 -2.03 34.91
C ILE A 572 22.59 -2.46 33.69
N ILE A 573 23.93 -2.39 33.77
CA ILE A 573 24.87 -2.78 32.72
C ILE A 573 25.99 -3.62 33.34
N VAL A 574 25.78 -4.93 33.46
CA VAL A 574 26.65 -5.85 34.20
C VAL A 574 26.95 -7.13 33.43
N GLY A 575 28.22 -7.52 33.41
CA GLY A 575 28.67 -8.81 32.90
C GLY A 575 29.08 -9.74 34.03
N SER A 576 29.33 -11.01 33.72
CA SER A 576 29.87 -11.97 34.69
C SER A 576 31.26 -11.54 35.18
N ARG A 577 31.48 -11.59 36.49
CA ARG A 577 32.77 -11.25 37.12
C ARG A 577 33.95 -12.00 36.51
N ASN A 578 33.74 -13.26 36.12
CA ASN A 578 34.79 -14.11 35.54
C ASN A 578 35.17 -13.73 34.10
N GLN A 579 34.32 -12.98 33.40
CA GLN A 579 34.58 -12.48 32.05
C GLN A 579 35.14 -11.04 32.06
N VAL A 580 34.96 -10.30 33.15
CA VAL A 580 35.40 -8.91 33.33
C VAL A 580 36.70 -8.85 34.15
N THR A 581 37.80 -9.37 33.60
CA THR A 581 39.10 -9.47 34.29
C THR A 581 40.24 -8.75 33.56
N GLY A 582 40.89 -7.78 34.19
CA GLY A 582 42.01 -7.04 33.59
C GLY A 582 41.56 -5.81 32.80
N ASN A 583 42.04 -5.63 31.56
CA ASN A 583 41.65 -4.49 30.71
C ASN A 583 40.21 -4.57 30.15
N LYS A 584 39.49 -5.67 30.44
CA LYS A 584 38.14 -5.93 29.98
C LYS A 584 37.13 -5.03 30.71
N ALA A 585 36.52 -4.09 29.99
CA ALA A 585 35.47 -3.21 30.53
C ALA A 585 34.05 -3.76 30.25
N ASN A 586 33.08 -3.49 31.12
CA ASN A 586 31.65 -3.60 30.74
C ASN A 586 31.25 -2.43 29.82
N ILE A 587 31.68 -1.21 30.18
CA ILE A 587 31.43 0.00 29.39
C ILE A 587 32.78 0.55 28.92
N TYR A 588 33.09 0.34 27.65
CA TYR A 588 34.27 0.91 27.00
C TYR A 588 33.90 2.17 26.22
N VAL A 589 34.56 3.27 26.53
CA VAL A 589 34.33 4.57 25.89
C VAL A 589 35.51 4.86 24.96
N ASN A 590 35.34 4.78 23.63
CA ASN A 590 36.43 4.97 22.67
C ASN A 590 36.45 6.42 22.15
N ASN A 591 37.37 7.25 22.66
CA ASN A 591 37.57 8.65 22.26
C ASN A 591 36.34 9.58 22.31
N ASN A 592 35.22 9.16 22.92
CA ASN A 592 33.97 9.92 22.97
C ASN A 592 33.47 10.11 24.42
N SER A 593 32.17 10.34 24.65
CA SER A 593 31.64 10.47 26.03
C SER A 593 30.39 9.66 26.31
N PHE A 594 30.42 8.93 27.42
CA PHE A 594 29.26 8.27 28.03
C PHE A 594 28.92 9.01 29.34
N THR A 595 27.67 9.44 29.51
CA THR A 595 27.23 10.20 30.69
C THR A 595 26.02 9.55 31.34
N SER A 596 26.21 8.93 32.50
CA SER A 596 25.09 8.59 33.36
C SER A 596 24.45 9.88 33.90
N GLN A 597 23.13 9.99 33.78
CA GLN A 597 22.31 11.01 34.44
C GLN A 597 21.91 10.58 35.85
N GLY A 598 22.36 9.40 36.30
CA GLY A 598 22.19 8.88 37.65
C GLY A 598 21.61 7.46 37.68
N TYR A 599 21.78 6.81 38.83
CA TYR A 599 21.25 5.47 39.13
C TYR A 599 21.63 4.40 38.09
N THR A 600 22.79 4.51 37.44
CA THR A 600 23.33 3.43 36.60
C THR A 600 24.15 2.48 37.45
N VAL A 601 23.75 1.20 37.48
CA VAL A 601 24.51 0.10 38.11
C VAL A 601 25.40 -0.52 37.05
N TYR A 602 26.71 -0.59 37.30
CA TYR A 602 27.65 -1.17 36.33
C TYR A 602 28.84 -1.87 37.00
N GLY A 603 29.51 -2.73 36.24
CA GLY A 603 30.76 -3.37 36.65
C GLY A 603 31.95 -2.43 36.48
N THR A 604 32.76 -2.66 35.46
CA THR A 604 33.94 -1.85 35.14
C THR A 604 33.73 -0.92 33.94
N LYS A 605 34.50 0.16 33.90
CA LYS A 605 34.55 1.13 32.80
C LYS A 605 35.97 1.28 32.28
N GLY A 606 36.14 1.51 30.99
CA GLY A 606 37.46 1.64 30.35
C GLY A 606 37.44 2.39 29.03
N GLY A 607 38.54 2.30 28.28
CA GLY A 607 38.76 3.05 27.04
C GLY A 607 39.38 4.43 27.25
N SER A 608 39.66 5.11 26.13
CA SER A 608 40.33 6.40 26.06
C SER A 608 39.40 7.62 26.17
N GLY A 609 38.09 7.41 26.10
CA GLY A 609 37.06 8.43 26.21
C GLY A 609 36.67 8.76 27.65
N THR A 610 35.70 9.66 27.81
CA THR A 610 35.24 10.15 29.11
C THR A 610 33.94 9.48 29.55
N PHE A 611 33.99 8.67 30.60
CA PHE A 611 32.80 8.25 31.34
C PHE A 611 32.51 9.26 32.46
N LYS A 612 31.29 9.83 32.48
CA LYS A 612 30.81 10.75 33.51
C LYS A 612 29.74 10.03 34.34
N ALA A 613 30.06 9.76 35.61
CA ALA A 613 29.12 9.18 36.56
C ALA A 613 28.07 10.21 37.01
N GLY A 614 26.85 9.73 37.25
CA GLY A 614 25.73 10.51 37.77
C GLY A 614 25.50 10.26 39.27
N ASN A 615 24.55 11.00 39.85
CA ASN A 615 24.14 10.78 41.25
C ASN A 615 23.50 9.39 41.42
N GLY A 616 23.83 8.68 42.49
CA GLY A 616 23.26 7.35 42.77
C GLY A 616 23.78 6.22 41.85
N ASP A 617 24.77 6.46 40.99
CA ASP A 617 25.46 5.39 40.25
C ASP A 617 26.14 4.38 41.19
N ILE A 618 26.14 3.11 40.81
CA ILE A 618 26.73 2.01 41.62
C ILE A 618 27.74 1.23 40.75
N PRO A 619 29.05 1.57 40.82
CA PRO A 619 30.11 0.83 40.11
C PRO A 619 30.47 -0.49 40.81
N GLY A 620 31.24 -1.33 40.13
CA GLY A 620 31.83 -2.55 40.72
C GLY A 620 30.83 -3.68 41.00
N ARG A 621 29.67 -3.69 40.32
CA ARG A 621 28.66 -4.75 40.43
C ARG A 621 28.66 -5.63 39.19
N TYR A 622 28.58 -6.94 39.39
CA TYR A 622 28.58 -7.94 38.33
C TYR A 622 27.25 -8.68 38.29
N THR A 623 27.03 -9.50 37.26
CA THR A 623 25.80 -10.32 37.12
C THR A 623 25.49 -11.08 38.42
N GLU A 624 26.50 -11.69 39.03
CA GLU A 624 26.37 -12.52 40.22
C GLU A 624 25.89 -11.71 41.43
N ASP A 625 26.24 -10.41 41.53
CA ASP A 625 25.85 -9.53 42.63
C ASP A 625 24.43 -8.96 42.51
N ILE A 626 23.80 -9.09 41.34
CA ILE A 626 22.50 -8.48 41.02
C ILE A 626 21.44 -9.54 40.78
N PHE A 627 21.79 -10.61 40.07
CA PHE A 627 20.89 -11.69 39.64
C PHE A 627 21.29 -13.06 40.19
N GLY A 628 22.50 -13.23 40.73
CA GLY A 628 23.03 -14.54 41.11
C GLY A 628 23.24 -15.40 39.86
N ILE A 629 22.37 -16.40 39.68
CA ILE A 629 22.20 -17.09 38.39
C ILE A 629 20.99 -16.43 37.69
N PRO A 630 21.18 -15.68 36.59
CA PRO A 630 20.07 -15.07 35.86
C PRO A 630 19.03 -16.11 35.43
N ASN A 631 17.76 -15.77 35.59
CA ASN A 631 16.65 -16.61 35.16
C ASN A 631 15.63 -15.76 34.40
N LEU A 632 15.60 -15.91 33.08
CA LEU A 632 14.77 -15.14 32.17
C LEU A 632 13.36 -15.74 32.12
N THR A 633 12.39 -15.05 32.70
CA THR A 633 10.99 -15.52 32.77
C THR A 633 10.01 -14.39 32.53
N ASN A 634 8.76 -14.73 32.17
CA ASN A 634 7.72 -13.77 31.84
C ASN A 634 7.39 -12.78 33.00
N GLN A 635 7.46 -13.23 34.26
CA GLN A 635 7.20 -12.41 35.47
C GLN A 635 5.85 -11.65 35.49
N GLY A 636 4.87 -12.10 34.69
CA GLY A 636 3.55 -11.47 34.55
C GLY A 636 3.49 -10.35 33.50
N GLY A 637 4.41 -10.32 32.53
CA GLY A 637 4.43 -9.39 31.40
C GLY A 637 4.08 -10.04 30.05
N THR A 638 4.46 -9.37 28.97
CA THR A 638 4.27 -9.87 27.59
C THR A 638 5.57 -10.35 26.95
N THR A 639 6.72 -9.95 27.50
CA THR A 639 8.06 -10.46 27.18
C THR A 639 8.70 -10.98 28.46
N SER A 640 9.69 -11.87 28.36
CA SER A 640 10.47 -12.29 29.53
C SER A 640 11.45 -11.19 29.98
N VAL A 641 11.61 -11.04 31.29
CA VAL A 641 12.42 -10.01 31.94
C VAL A 641 13.28 -10.63 33.04
N LEU A 642 14.47 -10.08 33.26
CA LEU A 642 15.33 -10.47 34.38
C LEU A 642 14.91 -9.73 35.65
N LYS A 643 14.55 -10.49 36.69
CA LYS A 643 14.25 -9.96 38.02
C LYS A 643 15.53 -9.95 38.89
N PRO A 644 15.99 -8.79 39.40
CA PRO A 644 17.08 -8.74 40.37
C PRO A 644 16.76 -9.53 41.65
N LEU A 645 17.78 -9.97 42.37
CA LEU A 645 17.61 -10.67 43.66
C LEU A 645 16.96 -9.78 44.73
N ASN A 646 17.28 -8.49 44.73
CA ASN A 646 16.82 -7.49 45.70
C ASN A 646 16.50 -6.18 45.01
N LYS A 647 15.58 -5.38 45.57
CA LYS A 647 15.31 -4.01 45.07
C LYS A 647 16.57 -3.16 45.21
N ILE A 648 16.93 -2.49 44.12
CA ILE A 648 17.94 -1.42 44.10
C ILE A 648 17.16 -0.13 43.85
N ASN A 649 17.22 0.80 44.80
CA ASN A 649 16.51 2.08 44.70
C ASN A 649 17.07 2.89 43.52
N GLY A 650 16.16 3.24 42.62
CA GLY A 650 16.45 3.96 41.40
C GLY A 650 16.00 5.42 41.43
N ALA A 651 16.01 6.02 40.25
CA ALA A 651 15.54 7.38 40.03
C ALA A 651 14.06 7.54 40.44
N SER A 652 13.67 8.74 40.86
CA SER A 652 12.26 9.10 40.99
C SER A 652 11.61 9.29 39.61
N LEU A 653 10.27 9.16 39.55
CA LEU A 653 9.51 9.49 38.33
C LEU A 653 9.75 10.94 37.85
N SER A 654 10.08 11.87 38.75
CA SER A 654 10.44 13.25 38.40
C SER A 654 11.78 13.33 37.66
N GLU A 655 12.79 12.59 38.11
CA GLU A 655 14.10 12.52 37.46
C GLU A 655 14.03 11.82 36.09
N LEU A 656 13.26 10.73 35.98
CA LEU A 656 12.99 10.05 34.71
C LEU A 656 12.27 10.97 33.70
N ASN A 657 11.26 11.74 34.16
CA ASN A 657 10.59 12.72 33.30
C ASN A 657 11.50 13.88 32.91
N LYS A 658 12.39 14.36 33.79
CA LYS A 658 13.43 15.35 33.43
C LYS A 658 14.38 14.81 32.36
N PHE A 659 14.76 13.53 32.42
CA PHE A 659 15.55 12.86 31.38
C PHE A 659 14.82 12.85 30.03
N LYS A 660 13.56 12.42 30.00
CA LYS A 660 12.72 12.43 28.79
C LYS A 660 12.60 13.85 28.20
N LEU A 661 12.25 14.83 29.03
CA LEU A 661 12.07 16.22 28.59
C LEU A 661 13.37 16.86 28.06
N LYS A 662 14.53 16.52 28.64
CA LYS A 662 15.85 16.96 28.19
C LYS A 662 16.20 16.47 26.78
N PHE A 663 15.63 15.34 26.35
CA PHE A 663 15.88 14.70 25.06
C PHE A 663 14.59 14.48 24.25
N LYS A 664 13.56 15.32 24.46
CA LYS A 664 12.20 15.18 23.88
C LYS A 664 12.16 15.09 22.35
N ASP A 665 13.14 15.68 21.66
CA ASP A 665 13.22 15.68 20.19
C ASP A 665 13.80 14.36 19.64
N ILE A 666 14.25 13.47 20.54
CA ILE A 666 14.84 12.15 20.24
C ILE A 666 14.04 11.01 20.91
N ILE A 667 13.63 11.18 22.17
CA ILE A 667 12.86 10.20 22.95
C ILE A 667 11.36 10.42 22.69
N PRO A 668 10.63 9.46 22.10
CA PRO A 668 9.21 9.64 21.76
C PRO A 668 8.31 9.95 22.95
N GLU A 669 7.25 10.73 22.72
CA GLU A 669 6.21 10.95 23.73
C GLU A 669 5.50 9.66 24.15
N THR A 670 5.42 8.67 23.26
CA THR A 670 4.83 7.34 23.51
C THR A 670 5.62 6.48 24.51
N PHE A 671 6.89 6.78 24.80
CA PHE A 671 7.68 6.02 25.77
C PHE A 671 7.23 6.35 27.20
N ASP A 672 6.56 5.40 27.85
CA ASP A 672 6.11 5.56 29.23
C ASP A 672 7.18 5.09 30.23
N LEU A 673 7.81 6.06 30.92
CA LEU A 673 8.80 5.78 31.99
C LEU A 673 8.13 5.53 33.35
N THR A 674 6.79 5.58 33.44
CA THR A 674 6.03 5.27 34.67
C THR A 674 5.65 3.80 34.79
N ILE A 675 5.99 2.97 33.79
CA ILE A 675 5.84 1.51 33.81
C ILE A 675 7.20 0.81 33.64
N ASP A 676 7.24 -0.49 33.93
CA ASP A 676 8.39 -1.39 33.70
C ASP A 676 8.23 -2.21 32.40
N GLN A 677 9.16 -3.13 32.10
CA GLN A 677 9.12 -3.97 30.89
C GLN A 677 7.80 -4.75 30.71
N ARG A 678 7.14 -5.11 31.81
CA ARG A 678 5.90 -5.90 31.78
C ARG A 678 4.68 -5.00 31.51
N GLY A 679 4.82 -3.70 31.75
CA GLY A 679 3.72 -2.74 31.85
C GLY A 679 3.18 -2.55 33.27
N LYS A 680 3.88 -3.05 34.30
CA LYS A 680 3.49 -2.76 35.69
C LYS A 680 3.91 -1.34 36.05
N LYS A 681 3.06 -0.63 36.80
CA LYS A 681 3.36 0.74 37.28
C LYS A 681 4.59 0.74 38.20
N ARG A 682 5.41 1.78 38.04
CA ARG A 682 6.56 2.06 38.88
C ARG A 682 6.18 2.80 40.15
N GLN A 683 6.85 2.45 41.25
CA GLN A 683 6.74 3.18 42.52
C GLN A 683 7.34 4.59 42.37
N ALA A 684 7.00 5.52 43.28
CA ALA A 684 7.48 6.91 43.21
C ALA A 684 9.01 7.02 43.24
N THR A 685 9.66 6.15 44.02
CA THR A 685 11.09 5.79 43.91
C THR A 685 11.17 4.44 43.21
N THR A 686 11.60 4.45 41.96
CA THR A 686 11.60 3.28 41.09
C THR A 686 12.65 2.24 41.51
N SER A 687 12.63 1.08 40.88
CA SER A 687 13.72 0.11 40.88
C SER A 687 14.62 0.35 39.66
N VAL A 688 15.93 0.24 39.85
CA VAL A 688 16.90 0.33 38.74
C VAL A 688 16.68 -0.82 37.74
N GLY A 689 16.69 -0.52 36.44
CA GLY A 689 16.58 -1.51 35.37
C GLY A 689 15.14 -1.79 34.92
N ALA A 690 14.98 -2.85 34.12
CA ALA A 690 13.76 -3.16 33.36
C ALA A 690 12.62 -3.75 34.20
N TYR A 691 12.90 -4.14 35.45
CA TYR A 691 11.95 -4.77 36.37
C TYR A 691 11.64 -3.85 37.55
N GLU A 692 10.36 -3.70 37.91
CA GLU A 692 9.94 -3.05 39.15
C GLU A 692 9.50 -4.05 40.23
N PHE A 693 9.91 -3.83 41.48
CA PHE A 693 9.39 -4.57 42.63
C PHE A 693 8.03 -4.03 43.07
N ASP A 694 7.11 -4.95 43.35
CA ASP A 694 5.74 -4.63 43.79
C ASP A 694 5.73 -3.83 45.13
#